data_AF-A0A6N9YT74-F1
#
_entry.id   AF-A0A6N9YT74-F1
#
_cell.length_a   1.000
_cell.length_b   1.000
_cell.length_c   1.000
_cell.angle_alpha   90.00
_cell.angle_beta   90.00
_cell.angle_gamma   90.00
#
_symmetry.space_group_name_H-M   'P 1'
#
loop_
_entity.id
_entity.type
_entity.pdbx_description
1 polymer ?
#
loop_
_entity_poly.entity_id
_entity_poly.type
_entity_poly.pdbx_seq_one_letter_code
_entity_poly.pdbx_strand_id
1 'polypeptide(L)'
;MDLSVSDAPVGRLLDGRYRVESLLARGGMATVYRATDTRLDRTVALKVMHAELAADDDFVDRFIGEARSAARLSNPHIVGVFDQGEDQGAVFLAMEYVQGRTLRDLLRERGRLDPAVTLEILEAVLAALWAAHEAHIVHRDIKPENVLISDDGRVKVADFGLARPSTGPSNATTRGLLLGTVNYISPEQALGERATSRSDVYSAGIMLYELLTGRPPHTGPTDFVVVRAHIDEAVPPPSESAPVPGVVDNLVLTATARDPHARYADAGAFLASVRLARAALASGEAQDGPGKHASAGSLLPPPPPGTGAAGPIEVAEAFHRDSGQVNVDRDHAPASNPIDLANAFYHETAPPPPPPHSAGTARTRVIHTSDASSAGSPHAFHEAGAAPASSPQTGEEEPRRAQRRAHAQSQRSWRGPILFVLVLLLAAAVTVAAWWFGAGRWTSTPALLNLEPAAAIAAAEDAGLSAKADGEVYSEGVEAGLVVRTEPAPGEQILRGGTISLIISQGPERYEVPDVNGMTREQVETALGDRNLIPNFTERHDADASEGTAISQDIEPGEEVRPHTEVTVVLSLGPEPIDVTDFVGSSGEEARQQLTDDGFEVNVDEQYSDDVAAGLVISQEPRDGTGFAGDQISLVVSRGPEIVEIDVPDVRGWQLKDAQRHLKDAGFEVEVESSFPGRGRDRLVLNQEPAGGTAPQGTTVTLYVL
;
A
#
# COMPACT_ATOMS: atom_id res chain seq x y z
N MET A 1 25.11 -31.12 -1.31
CA MET A 1 25.01 -30.03 -2.32
C MET A 1 23.57 -29.99 -2.71
N ASP A 2 22.78 -29.28 -1.93
CA ASP A 2 21.34 -29.26 -2.08
C ASP A 2 21.00 -28.23 -3.15
N LEU A 3 20.68 -28.74 -4.34
CA LEU A 3 20.20 -27.95 -5.47
C LEU A 3 18.71 -27.71 -5.26
N SER A 4 18.37 -26.78 -4.37
CA SER A 4 16.99 -26.28 -4.25
C SER A 4 16.58 -25.64 -5.58
N VAL A 5 15.43 -26.04 -6.10
CA VAL A 5 14.94 -25.70 -7.45
C VAL A 5 14.60 -24.20 -7.63
N SER A 6 14.61 -23.43 -6.54
CA SER A 6 14.21 -22.01 -6.45
C SER A 6 15.18 -21.00 -7.05
N ASP A 7 16.48 -21.31 -7.15
CA ASP A 7 17.43 -20.48 -7.91
C ASP A 7 17.81 -21.22 -9.20
N ALA A 8 17.64 -20.58 -10.36
CA ALA A 8 18.23 -21.07 -11.61
C ALA A 8 19.70 -20.63 -11.65
N PRO A 9 20.69 -21.52 -11.39
CA PRO A 9 22.07 -21.08 -11.25
C PRO A 9 22.61 -20.54 -12.57
N VAL A 10 23.37 -19.44 -12.49
CA VAL A 10 24.02 -18.81 -13.65
C VAL A 10 24.83 -19.85 -14.43
N GLY A 11 24.60 -19.94 -15.74
CA GLY A 11 25.13 -20.98 -16.61
C GLY A 11 24.17 -22.15 -16.90
N ARG A 12 23.07 -22.33 -16.14
CA ARG A 12 22.03 -23.33 -16.46
C ARG A 12 21.36 -23.02 -17.80
N LEU A 13 20.99 -24.07 -18.52
CA LEU A 13 20.23 -24.03 -19.76
C LEU A 13 18.83 -24.59 -19.51
N LEU A 14 17.83 -23.72 -19.29
CA LEU A 14 16.43 -24.08 -19.06
C LEU A 14 15.74 -24.42 -20.41
N ASP A 15 14.86 -25.42 -20.45
CA ASP A 15 14.22 -25.99 -21.67
C ASP A 15 15.24 -26.37 -22.79
N GLY A 16 16.50 -26.63 -22.44
CA GLY A 16 17.56 -26.80 -23.44
C GLY A 16 17.71 -25.59 -24.38
N ARG A 17 17.26 -24.39 -23.99
CA ARG A 17 17.11 -23.20 -24.83
C ARG A 17 17.55 -21.90 -24.17
N TYR A 18 17.15 -21.64 -22.94
CA TYR A 18 17.40 -20.37 -22.27
C TYR A 18 18.61 -20.49 -21.36
N ARG A 19 19.75 -19.93 -21.80
CA ARG A 19 20.98 -19.92 -21.01
C ARG A 19 20.96 -18.76 -20.04
N VAL A 20 20.90 -19.03 -18.75
CA VAL A 20 20.93 -18.01 -17.68
C VAL A 20 22.31 -17.35 -17.62
N GLU A 21 22.37 -16.04 -17.76
CA GLU A 21 23.62 -15.25 -17.80
C GLU A 21 23.91 -14.52 -16.48
N SER A 22 22.89 -13.91 -15.86
CA SER A 22 23.02 -13.17 -14.61
C SER A 22 21.67 -12.96 -13.93
N LEU A 23 21.70 -12.72 -12.62
CA LEU A 23 20.53 -12.27 -11.86
C LEU A 23 20.24 -10.79 -12.17
N LEU A 24 18.96 -10.43 -12.38
CA LEU A 24 18.51 -9.04 -12.51
C LEU A 24 17.78 -8.57 -11.25
N ALA A 25 16.81 -9.34 -10.77
CA ALA A 25 15.98 -8.98 -9.61
C ALA A 25 15.44 -10.23 -8.90
N ARG A 26 15.16 -10.11 -7.59
CA ARG A 26 14.42 -11.09 -6.80
C ARG A 26 13.14 -10.42 -6.28
N GLY A 27 11.98 -10.98 -6.62
CA GLY A 27 10.68 -10.60 -6.06
C GLY A 27 10.14 -11.67 -5.12
N GLY A 28 9.02 -11.39 -4.45
CA GLY A 28 8.40 -12.32 -3.50
C GLY A 28 7.85 -13.61 -4.12
N MET A 29 7.50 -13.60 -5.41
CA MET A 29 6.89 -14.76 -6.11
C MET A 29 7.78 -15.37 -7.19
N ALA A 30 8.79 -14.65 -7.67
CA ALA A 30 9.66 -15.07 -8.76
C ALA A 30 11.02 -14.36 -8.72
N THR A 31 12.02 -15.00 -9.30
CA THR A 31 13.34 -14.43 -9.57
C THR A 31 13.49 -14.13 -11.06
N VAL A 32 13.95 -12.93 -11.41
CA VAL A 32 14.16 -12.49 -12.80
C VAL A 32 15.65 -12.53 -13.13
N TYR A 33 15.99 -13.28 -14.16
CA TYR A 33 17.35 -13.40 -14.68
C TYR A 33 17.45 -12.77 -16.07
N ARG A 34 18.65 -12.35 -16.44
CA ARG A 34 19.04 -12.14 -17.83
C ARG A 34 19.44 -13.49 -18.40
N ALA A 35 18.92 -13.84 -19.58
CA ALA A 35 19.25 -15.07 -20.27
C ALA A 35 19.41 -14.83 -21.79
N THR A 36 20.04 -15.77 -22.48
CA THR A 36 20.07 -15.78 -23.96
C THR A 36 19.27 -16.96 -24.51
N ASP A 37 18.33 -16.67 -25.41
CA ASP A 37 17.51 -17.63 -26.16
C ASP A 37 18.36 -18.26 -27.28
N THR A 38 18.98 -19.41 -27.01
CA THR A 38 19.98 -20.01 -27.91
C THR A 38 19.41 -20.56 -29.21
N ARG A 39 18.08 -20.49 -29.44
CA ARG A 39 17.43 -20.81 -30.72
C ARG A 39 17.24 -19.58 -31.62
N LEU A 40 17.19 -18.38 -31.04
CA LEU A 40 16.94 -17.10 -31.74
C LEU A 40 18.09 -16.07 -31.58
N ASP A 41 19.16 -16.44 -30.87
CA ASP A 41 20.38 -15.66 -30.62
C ASP A 41 20.10 -14.22 -30.12
N ARG A 42 19.24 -14.12 -29.09
CA ARG A 42 18.79 -12.87 -28.49
C ARG A 42 18.77 -12.94 -26.97
N THR A 43 19.07 -11.82 -26.32
CA THR A 43 18.89 -11.66 -24.87
C THR A 43 17.41 -11.53 -24.53
N VAL A 44 16.99 -12.17 -23.44
CA VAL A 44 15.63 -12.19 -22.88
C VAL A 44 15.68 -12.00 -21.36
N ALA A 45 14.62 -11.43 -20.79
CA ALA A 45 14.39 -11.50 -19.35
C ALA A 45 13.65 -12.81 -19.04
N LEU A 46 14.10 -13.56 -18.05
CA LEU A 46 13.57 -14.87 -17.70
C LEU A 46 13.06 -14.86 -16.26
N LYS A 47 11.75 -14.81 -16.09
CA LYS A 47 11.08 -14.77 -14.79
C LYS A 47 10.76 -16.21 -14.36
N VAL A 48 11.49 -16.73 -13.38
CA VAL A 48 11.38 -18.10 -12.86
C VAL A 48 10.64 -18.04 -11.52
N MET A 49 9.59 -18.85 -11.36
CA MET A 49 8.80 -18.92 -10.12
C MET A 49 9.60 -19.55 -8.99
N HIS A 50 9.39 -19.10 -7.74
CA HIS A 50 10.00 -19.77 -6.58
C HIS A 50 9.40 -21.16 -6.37
N ALA A 51 10.23 -22.13 -5.99
CA ALA A 51 9.84 -23.55 -5.89
C ALA A 51 8.68 -23.84 -4.91
N GLU A 52 8.48 -22.99 -3.91
CA GLU A 52 7.38 -23.09 -2.94
C GLU A 52 6.01 -22.79 -3.58
N LEU A 53 5.97 -21.89 -4.58
CA LEU A 53 4.77 -21.53 -5.34
C LEU A 53 4.59 -22.43 -6.57
N ALA A 54 5.68 -22.94 -7.14
CA ALA A 54 5.65 -23.91 -8.24
C ALA A 54 5.13 -25.30 -7.82
N ALA A 55 4.89 -25.52 -6.53
CA ALA A 55 4.26 -26.72 -5.97
C ALA A 55 2.73 -26.59 -5.75
N ASP A 56 2.14 -25.41 -6.02
CA ASP A 56 0.70 -25.16 -6.00
C ASP A 56 0.18 -25.12 -7.45
N ASP A 57 -0.43 -26.22 -7.91
CA ASP A 57 -0.97 -26.35 -9.26
C ASP A 57 -1.98 -25.22 -9.59
N ASP A 58 -2.82 -24.81 -8.63
CA ASP A 58 -3.78 -23.71 -8.83
C ASP A 58 -3.04 -22.37 -8.99
N PHE A 59 -1.91 -22.16 -8.31
CA PHE A 59 -1.06 -20.97 -8.52
C PHE A 59 -0.33 -21.01 -9.87
N VAL A 60 0.20 -22.17 -10.27
CA VAL A 60 0.87 -22.35 -11.56
C VAL A 60 -0.07 -22.11 -12.73
N ASP A 61 -1.29 -22.68 -12.72
CA ASP A 61 -2.27 -22.48 -13.79
C ASP A 61 -2.77 -21.02 -13.86
N ARG A 62 -2.89 -20.33 -12.72
CA ARG A 62 -3.18 -18.87 -12.68
C ARG A 62 -2.05 -18.04 -13.29
N PHE A 63 -0.81 -18.26 -12.87
CA PHE A 63 0.38 -17.57 -13.40
C PHE A 63 0.52 -17.77 -14.92
N ILE A 64 0.31 -19.01 -15.38
CA ILE A 64 0.31 -19.38 -16.80
C ILE A 64 -0.84 -18.70 -17.57
N GLY A 65 -2.06 -18.71 -17.02
CA GLY A 65 -3.23 -18.10 -17.66
C GLY A 65 -3.13 -16.58 -17.80
N GLU A 66 -2.55 -15.92 -16.79
CA GLU A 66 -2.35 -14.48 -16.76
C GLU A 66 -1.22 -14.04 -17.68
N ALA A 67 -0.07 -14.75 -17.66
CA ALA A 67 1.02 -14.53 -18.61
C ALA A 67 0.58 -14.75 -20.07
N ARG A 68 -0.24 -15.78 -20.34
CA ARG A 68 -0.83 -16.06 -21.66
C ARG A 68 -1.83 -14.99 -22.10
N SER A 69 -2.41 -14.25 -21.16
CA SER A 69 -3.29 -13.11 -21.45
C SER A 69 -2.45 -11.87 -21.80
N ALA A 70 -1.43 -11.56 -21.00
CA ALA A 70 -0.46 -10.50 -21.30
C ALA A 70 0.27 -10.71 -22.64
N ALA A 71 0.62 -11.95 -23.00
CA ALA A 71 1.26 -12.31 -24.27
C ALA A 71 0.43 -11.99 -25.53
N ARG A 72 -0.85 -11.61 -25.41
CA ARG A 72 -1.69 -11.14 -26.52
C ARG A 72 -1.55 -9.63 -26.77
N LEU A 73 -0.96 -8.90 -25.83
CA LEU A 73 -0.83 -7.45 -25.89
C LEU A 73 0.40 -7.07 -26.72
N SER A 74 0.18 -6.63 -27.96
CA SER A 74 1.22 -6.05 -28.82
C SER A 74 1.14 -4.52 -28.77
N ASN A 75 1.93 -3.90 -27.90
CA ASN A 75 1.98 -2.45 -27.71
C ASN A 75 3.45 -2.00 -27.47
N PRO A 76 3.92 -0.88 -28.05
CA PRO A 76 5.28 -0.37 -27.81
C PRO A 76 5.65 -0.16 -26.34
N HIS A 77 4.67 0.19 -25.50
CA HIS A 77 4.82 0.51 -24.08
C HIS A 77 4.52 -0.66 -23.15
N ILE A 78 4.39 -1.88 -23.67
CA ILE A 78 4.28 -3.11 -22.86
C ILE A 78 5.56 -3.94 -23.06
N VAL A 79 6.03 -4.59 -22.00
CA VAL A 79 7.12 -5.59 -22.10
C VAL A 79 6.56 -6.85 -22.78
N GLY A 80 7.09 -7.19 -23.96
CA GLY A 80 6.63 -8.33 -24.73
C GLY A 80 6.89 -9.67 -24.03
N VAL A 81 5.87 -10.48 -23.84
CA VAL A 81 6.02 -11.88 -23.41
C VAL A 81 6.22 -12.74 -24.66
N PHE A 82 7.30 -13.54 -24.68
CA PHE A 82 7.68 -14.34 -25.85
C PHE A 82 7.31 -15.82 -25.74
N ASP A 83 7.43 -16.41 -24.55
CA ASP A 83 7.28 -17.85 -24.35
C ASP A 83 7.08 -18.22 -22.87
N GLN A 84 6.61 -19.44 -22.61
CA GLN A 84 6.48 -20.02 -21.27
C GLN A 84 7.01 -21.46 -21.26
N GLY A 85 7.52 -21.93 -20.12
CA GLY A 85 7.98 -23.30 -20.01
C GLY A 85 8.16 -23.78 -18.57
N GLU A 86 8.56 -25.04 -18.45
CA GLU A 86 8.88 -25.70 -17.20
C GLU A 86 10.14 -26.56 -17.43
N ASP A 87 11.12 -26.50 -16.54
CA ASP A 87 12.28 -27.40 -16.57
C ASP A 87 12.63 -27.89 -15.15
N GLN A 88 12.41 -29.18 -14.91
CA GLN A 88 12.68 -29.86 -13.63
C GLN A 88 11.94 -29.19 -12.45
N GLY A 89 10.64 -28.88 -12.62
CA GLY A 89 9.81 -28.21 -11.61
C GLY A 89 10.02 -26.69 -11.50
N ALA A 90 10.93 -26.09 -12.29
CA ALA A 90 11.06 -24.64 -12.38
C ALA A 90 10.18 -24.09 -13.51
N VAL A 91 9.00 -23.58 -13.15
CA VAL A 91 8.09 -22.84 -14.06
C VAL A 91 8.68 -21.48 -14.39
N PHE A 92 8.73 -21.10 -15.67
CA PHE A 92 9.32 -19.84 -16.11
C PHE A 92 8.58 -19.15 -17.27
N LEU A 93 8.79 -17.84 -17.36
CA LEU A 93 8.31 -16.97 -18.44
C LEU A 93 9.48 -16.26 -19.12
N ALA A 94 9.55 -16.34 -20.45
CA ALA A 94 10.55 -15.64 -21.27
C ALA A 94 9.96 -14.36 -21.85
N MET A 95 10.61 -13.22 -21.58
CA MET A 95 10.13 -11.87 -21.85
C MET A 95 11.18 -11.01 -22.57
N GLU A 96 10.75 -9.88 -23.10
CA GLU A 96 11.60 -8.83 -23.65
C GLU A 96 12.59 -8.31 -22.58
N TYR A 97 13.88 -8.37 -22.88
CA TYR A 97 14.91 -7.73 -22.06
C TYR A 97 14.97 -6.23 -22.40
N VAL A 98 14.38 -5.40 -21.55
CA VAL A 98 14.50 -3.94 -21.64
C VAL A 98 15.83 -3.53 -21.00
N GLN A 99 16.82 -3.17 -21.83
CA GLN A 99 18.10 -2.64 -21.33
C GLN A 99 17.91 -1.19 -20.86
N GLY A 100 18.06 -0.97 -19.56
CA GLY A 100 17.90 0.33 -18.91
C GLY A 100 17.66 0.18 -17.41
N ARG A 101 16.76 0.98 -16.83
CA ARG A 101 16.47 1.04 -15.39
C ARG A 101 14.97 1.08 -15.07
N THR A 102 14.60 0.87 -13.80
CA THR A 102 13.21 1.13 -13.36
C THR A 102 12.95 2.63 -13.18
N LEU A 103 11.67 3.01 -13.23
CA LEU A 103 11.22 4.36 -12.86
C LEU A 103 11.46 4.63 -11.37
N ARG A 104 11.42 3.60 -10.50
CA ARG A 104 11.86 3.71 -9.11
C ARG A 104 13.31 4.18 -8.99
N ASP A 105 14.22 3.64 -9.79
CA ASP A 105 15.65 3.99 -9.72
C ASP A 105 15.90 5.40 -10.26
N LEU A 106 15.17 5.82 -11.30
CA LEU A 106 15.16 7.21 -11.77
C LEU A 106 14.66 8.18 -10.69
N LEU A 107 13.55 7.86 -10.02
CA LEU A 107 13.02 8.67 -8.93
C LEU A 107 14.01 8.74 -7.75
N ARG A 108 14.63 7.61 -7.38
CA ARG A 108 15.62 7.53 -6.29
C ARG A 108 16.91 8.29 -6.60
N GLU A 109 17.30 8.43 -7.88
CA GLU A 109 18.40 9.31 -8.32
C GLU A 109 18.03 10.79 -8.22
N ARG A 110 16.84 11.17 -8.72
CA ARG A 110 16.46 12.59 -8.91
C ARG A 110 15.74 13.20 -7.71
N GLY A 111 15.30 12.39 -6.75
CA GLY A 111 14.45 12.79 -5.62
C GLY A 111 13.00 13.03 -6.04
N ARG A 112 12.78 13.88 -7.04
CA ARG A 112 11.50 14.11 -7.72
C ARG A 112 11.73 14.49 -9.19
N LEU A 113 10.71 14.38 -10.02
CA LEU A 113 10.76 14.70 -11.45
C LEU A 113 10.10 16.06 -11.77
N ASP A 114 10.44 16.60 -12.93
CA ASP A 114 9.78 17.79 -13.49
C ASP A 114 8.36 17.43 -13.98
N PRO A 115 7.35 18.30 -13.82
CA PRO A 115 5.99 18.01 -14.29
C PRO A 115 5.88 17.64 -15.77
N ALA A 116 6.63 18.27 -16.68
CA ALA A 116 6.55 17.97 -18.11
C ALA A 116 7.10 16.56 -18.42
N VAL A 117 8.26 16.22 -17.86
CA VAL A 117 8.88 14.89 -17.97
C VAL A 117 7.99 13.82 -17.32
N THR A 118 7.34 14.16 -16.19
CA THR A 118 6.44 13.24 -15.48
C THR A 118 5.20 12.92 -16.32
N LEU A 119 4.59 13.92 -16.97
CA LEU A 119 3.45 13.69 -17.85
C LEU A 119 3.82 12.91 -19.13
N GLU A 120 5.05 13.06 -19.66
CA GLU A 120 5.53 12.25 -20.78
C GLU A 120 5.71 10.76 -20.41
N ILE A 121 6.29 10.48 -19.23
CA ILE A 121 6.41 9.11 -18.71
C ILE A 121 5.02 8.53 -18.44
N LEU A 122 4.12 9.31 -17.84
CA LEU A 122 2.74 8.87 -17.54
C LEU A 122 1.92 8.64 -18.83
N GLU A 123 2.10 9.45 -19.87
CA GLU A 123 1.46 9.24 -21.18
C GLU A 123 1.78 7.85 -21.75
N ALA A 124 3.03 7.40 -21.65
CA ALA A 124 3.42 6.05 -22.06
C ALA A 124 2.82 4.94 -21.18
N VAL A 125 2.79 5.12 -19.85
CA VAL A 125 2.19 4.16 -18.92
C VAL A 125 0.68 4.04 -19.13
N LEU A 126 -0.03 5.15 -19.33
CA LEU A 126 -1.46 5.14 -19.59
C LEU A 126 -1.80 4.60 -20.99
N ALA A 127 -0.92 4.79 -21.99
CA ALA A 127 -1.05 4.13 -23.29
C ALA A 127 -0.87 2.60 -23.23
N ALA A 128 -0.03 2.11 -22.31
CA ALA A 128 0.09 0.68 -22.03
C ALA A 128 -1.16 0.14 -21.31
N LEU A 129 -1.62 0.82 -20.26
CA LEU A 129 -2.81 0.45 -19.50
C LEU A 129 -4.09 0.47 -20.35
N TRP A 130 -4.29 1.50 -21.18
CA TRP A 130 -5.45 1.56 -22.08
C TRP A 130 -5.49 0.39 -23.05
N ALA A 131 -4.34 0.01 -23.64
CA ALA A 131 -4.28 -1.16 -24.52
C ALA A 131 -4.55 -2.50 -23.79
N ALA A 132 -4.27 -2.60 -22.49
CA ALA A 132 -4.70 -3.73 -21.67
C ALA A 132 -6.21 -3.67 -21.36
N HIS A 133 -6.75 -2.50 -21.02
CA HIS A 133 -8.18 -2.29 -20.74
C HIS A 133 -9.07 -2.61 -21.96
N GLU A 134 -8.64 -2.23 -23.17
CA GLU A 134 -9.28 -2.62 -24.46
C GLU A 134 -9.34 -4.14 -24.64
N ALA A 135 -8.34 -4.88 -24.15
CA ALA A 135 -8.31 -6.35 -24.13
C ALA A 135 -8.97 -6.97 -22.88
N HIS A 136 -9.64 -6.16 -22.05
CA HIS A 136 -10.25 -6.53 -20.77
C HIS A 136 -9.26 -7.09 -19.71
N ILE A 137 -8.00 -6.70 -19.79
CA ILE A 137 -6.94 -7.02 -18.83
C ILE A 137 -6.73 -5.81 -17.90
N VAL A 138 -6.72 -6.05 -16.59
CA VAL A 138 -6.43 -5.06 -15.53
C VAL A 138 -5.07 -5.40 -14.93
N HIS A 139 -4.21 -4.40 -14.70
CA HIS A 139 -2.83 -4.61 -14.25
C HIS A 139 -2.73 -4.92 -12.76
N ARG A 140 -3.56 -4.29 -11.91
CA ARG A 140 -3.72 -4.53 -10.46
C ARG A 140 -2.54 -4.14 -9.55
N ASP A 141 -1.37 -3.85 -10.11
CA ASP A 141 -0.11 -3.62 -9.39
C ASP A 141 0.74 -2.54 -10.11
N ILE A 142 0.17 -1.37 -10.36
CA ILE A 142 0.89 -0.25 -11.00
C ILE A 142 1.71 0.52 -9.95
N LYS A 143 3.02 0.61 -10.17
CA LYS A 143 4.01 1.25 -9.30
C LYS A 143 5.33 1.51 -10.05
N PRO A 144 6.23 2.39 -9.56
CA PRO A 144 7.50 2.72 -10.23
C PRO A 144 8.46 1.55 -10.47
N GLU A 145 8.35 0.45 -9.72
CA GLU A 145 9.13 -0.77 -9.93
C GLU A 145 8.75 -1.52 -11.22
N ASN A 146 7.46 -1.47 -11.59
CA ASN A 146 6.91 -2.20 -12.74
C ASN A 146 6.97 -1.36 -14.04
N VAL A 147 7.51 -0.14 -13.98
CA VAL A 147 7.74 0.73 -15.14
C VAL A 147 9.24 0.77 -15.44
N LEU A 148 9.62 0.33 -16.64
CA LEU A 148 10.99 0.29 -17.13
C LEU A 148 11.23 1.43 -18.14
N ILE A 149 12.43 2.01 -18.10
CA ILE A 149 12.90 3.04 -19.02
C ILE A 149 14.18 2.51 -19.66
N SER A 150 14.17 2.32 -20.98
CA SER A 150 15.35 1.88 -21.72
C SER A 150 16.41 2.98 -21.89
N ASP A 151 17.64 2.58 -22.22
CA ASP A 151 18.75 3.49 -22.54
C ASP A 151 18.44 4.45 -23.72
N ASP A 152 17.51 4.08 -24.60
CA ASP A 152 17.00 4.92 -25.70
C ASP A 152 15.69 5.68 -25.36
N GLY A 153 15.35 5.78 -24.08
CA GLY A 153 14.27 6.63 -23.56
C GLY A 153 12.85 6.06 -23.72
N ARG A 154 12.69 4.81 -24.16
CA ARG A 154 11.36 4.19 -24.30
C ARG A 154 10.87 3.68 -22.94
N VAL A 155 9.69 4.13 -22.55
CA VAL A 155 8.98 3.68 -21.35
C VAL A 155 8.14 2.44 -21.67
N LYS A 156 8.26 1.40 -20.84
CA LYS A 156 7.54 0.11 -20.94
C LYS A 156 7.03 -0.35 -19.58
N VAL A 157 5.79 -0.86 -19.54
CA VAL A 157 5.17 -1.46 -18.36
C VAL A 157 5.36 -2.98 -18.37
N ALA A 158 5.80 -3.54 -17.24
CA ALA A 158 6.05 -4.96 -17.00
C ALA A 158 5.03 -5.53 -16.00
N ASP A 159 4.99 -6.86 -15.83
CA ASP A 159 4.30 -7.52 -14.71
C ASP A 159 2.77 -7.29 -14.59
N PHE A 160 2.08 -7.17 -15.74
CA PHE A 160 0.61 -7.17 -15.81
C PHE A 160 -0.01 -8.38 -15.08
N GLY A 161 -0.69 -8.12 -13.97
CA GLY A 161 -1.50 -9.09 -13.21
C GLY A 161 -0.74 -10.04 -12.27
N LEU A 162 0.46 -10.52 -12.69
CA LEU A 162 1.24 -11.68 -12.19
C LEU A 162 1.60 -11.75 -10.68
N ALA A 163 1.06 -10.88 -9.83
CA ALA A 163 1.47 -10.67 -8.44
C ALA A 163 0.32 -10.65 -7.42
N ARG A 164 -0.94 -10.92 -7.79
CA ARG A 164 -2.07 -10.96 -6.83
C ARG A 164 -3.01 -12.16 -7.04
N PRO A 165 -3.40 -12.89 -5.98
CA PRO A 165 -4.47 -13.87 -6.05
C PRO A 165 -5.75 -13.23 -6.59
N SER A 166 -6.24 -13.73 -7.73
CA SER A 166 -7.62 -13.44 -8.15
C SER A 166 -8.57 -14.09 -7.13
N THR A 167 -9.50 -13.31 -6.58
CA THR A 167 -10.43 -13.73 -5.51
C THR A 167 -11.30 -14.90 -5.95
N GLY A 168 -10.95 -16.10 -5.50
CA GLY A 168 -11.82 -17.27 -5.41
C GLY A 168 -12.12 -17.59 -3.93
N PRO A 169 -13.09 -18.48 -3.64
CA PRO A 169 -13.50 -18.81 -2.27
C PRO A 169 -12.53 -19.80 -1.60
N SER A 170 -11.29 -19.38 -1.37
CA SER A 170 -10.32 -20.11 -0.54
C SER A 170 -10.33 -19.55 0.88
N ASN A 171 -10.73 -20.36 1.86
CA ASN A 171 -10.80 -20.02 3.29
C ASN A 171 -9.41 -19.94 3.96
N ALA A 172 -8.45 -19.28 3.31
CA ALA A 172 -7.12 -19.00 3.83
C ALA A 172 -7.14 -17.65 4.56
N THR A 173 -6.79 -17.65 5.85
CA THR A 173 -6.88 -16.49 6.74
C THR A 173 -6.05 -15.29 6.27
N THR A 174 -6.60 -14.09 6.47
CA THR A 174 -6.10 -12.76 6.05
C THR A 174 -4.82 -12.29 6.77
N ARG A 175 -3.88 -13.20 7.06
CA ARG A 175 -2.76 -12.97 8.01
C ARG A 175 -1.35 -13.23 7.47
N GLY A 176 -1.15 -13.35 6.15
CA GLY A 176 0.21 -13.59 5.61
C GLY A 176 0.48 -13.33 4.12
N LEU A 177 -0.46 -12.78 3.35
CA LEU A 177 -0.35 -12.71 1.87
C LEU A 177 -0.54 -11.31 1.25
N LEU A 178 -0.32 -10.24 2.03
CA LEU A 178 -0.08 -8.89 1.51
C LEU A 178 1.35 -8.79 0.93
N LEU A 179 1.65 -9.61 -0.09
CA LEU A 179 2.99 -9.80 -0.64
C LEU A 179 3.34 -8.74 -1.70
N GLY A 180 3.12 -7.46 -1.39
CA GLY A 180 3.39 -6.35 -2.31
C GLY A 180 3.23 -4.96 -1.67
N THR A 181 3.93 -3.97 -2.23
CA THR A 181 3.97 -2.59 -1.75
C THR A 181 2.58 -1.96 -1.67
N VAL A 182 2.09 -1.70 -0.45
CA VAL A 182 0.73 -1.20 -0.23
C VAL A 182 0.51 0.24 -0.69
N ASN A 183 1.57 1.04 -0.82
CA ASN A 183 1.57 2.48 -1.14
C ASN A 183 0.87 2.89 -2.46
N TYR A 184 0.35 1.96 -3.26
CA TYR A 184 -0.36 2.19 -4.52
C TYR A 184 -1.70 1.45 -4.59
N ILE A 185 -2.15 0.84 -3.50
CA ILE A 185 -3.40 0.06 -3.48
C ILE A 185 -4.59 1.00 -3.65
N SER A 186 -5.54 0.61 -4.51
CA SER A 186 -6.80 1.36 -4.63
C SER A 186 -7.75 1.04 -3.46
N PRO A 187 -8.65 1.96 -3.06
CA PRO A 187 -9.59 1.77 -1.95
C PRO A 187 -10.39 0.46 -2.08
N GLU A 188 -10.89 0.16 -3.27
CA GLU A 188 -11.63 -1.06 -3.55
C GLU A 188 -10.76 -2.33 -3.40
N GLN A 189 -9.49 -2.29 -3.81
CA GLN A 189 -8.56 -3.41 -3.58
C GLN A 189 -8.19 -3.57 -2.10
N ALA A 190 -8.12 -2.47 -1.34
CA ALA A 190 -7.87 -2.48 0.09
C ALA A 190 -9.05 -3.09 0.88
N LEU A 191 -10.28 -2.88 0.40
CA LEU A 191 -11.50 -3.52 0.89
C LEU A 191 -11.69 -4.98 0.39
N GLY A 192 -10.76 -5.50 -0.42
CA GLY A 192 -10.83 -6.87 -0.97
C GLY A 192 -11.78 -7.03 -2.17
N GLU A 193 -12.29 -5.92 -2.73
CA GLU A 193 -13.15 -5.93 -3.91
C GLU A 193 -12.37 -6.25 -5.20
N ARG A 194 -13.12 -6.55 -6.27
CA ARG A 194 -12.55 -6.89 -7.58
C ARG A 194 -11.98 -5.65 -8.27
N ALA A 195 -10.66 -5.58 -8.39
CA ALA A 195 -9.95 -4.55 -9.16
C ALA A 195 -10.49 -4.38 -10.60
N THR A 196 -10.60 -3.13 -11.05
CA THR A 196 -11.11 -2.71 -12.37
C THR A 196 -10.15 -1.74 -13.08
N SER A 197 -10.51 -1.25 -14.27
CA SER A 197 -9.78 -0.16 -14.95
C SER A 197 -9.63 1.09 -14.08
N ARG A 198 -10.60 1.37 -13.20
CA ARG A 198 -10.59 2.49 -12.25
C ARG A 198 -9.61 2.29 -11.09
N SER A 199 -9.21 1.04 -10.81
CA SER A 199 -8.16 0.70 -9.85
C SER A 199 -6.78 1.04 -10.39
N ASP A 200 -6.49 0.65 -11.64
CA ASP A 200 -5.23 1.00 -12.31
C ASP A 200 -5.09 2.52 -12.50
N VAL A 201 -6.21 3.24 -12.76
CA VAL A 201 -6.26 4.71 -12.78
C VAL A 201 -5.86 5.31 -11.43
N TYR A 202 -6.36 4.77 -10.31
CA TYR A 202 -6.00 5.24 -8.97
C TYR A 202 -4.51 5.02 -8.69
N SER A 203 -4.00 3.79 -8.91
CA SER A 203 -2.57 3.49 -8.71
C SER A 203 -1.65 4.35 -9.60
N ALA A 204 -2.06 4.64 -10.84
CA ALA A 204 -1.35 5.57 -11.72
C ALA A 204 -1.41 7.03 -11.23
N GLY A 205 -2.50 7.45 -10.60
CA GLY A 205 -2.63 8.76 -9.95
C GLY A 205 -1.76 8.91 -8.71
N ILE A 206 -1.66 7.87 -7.89
CA ILE A 206 -0.73 7.82 -6.74
C ILE A 206 0.72 7.86 -7.21
N MET A 207 1.05 7.11 -8.27
CA MET A 207 2.36 7.17 -8.91
C MET A 207 2.67 8.57 -9.46
N LEU A 208 1.70 9.26 -10.08
CA LEU A 208 1.85 10.65 -10.53
C LEU A 208 2.18 11.59 -9.35
N TYR A 209 1.44 11.50 -8.24
CA TYR A 209 1.73 12.29 -7.02
C TYR A 209 3.16 12.07 -6.54
N GLU A 210 3.59 10.80 -6.45
CA GLU A 210 4.93 10.45 -5.96
C GLU A 210 6.05 10.96 -6.88
N LEU A 211 5.90 10.85 -8.20
CA LEU A 211 6.91 11.31 -9.14
C LEU A 211 7.13 12.83 -9.05
N LEU A 212 6.06 13.61 -8.79
CA LEU A 212 6.11 15.06 -8.66
C LEU A 212 6.69 15.55 -7.32
N THR A 213 6.42 14.82 -6.23
CA THR A 213 6.72 15.24 -4.86
C THR A 213 7.91 14.51 -4.21
N GLY A 214 8.30 13.35 -4.75
CA GLY A 214 9.35 12.48 -4.23
C GLY A 214 8.92 11.48 -3.15
N ARG A 215 7.63 11.44 -2.79
CA ARG A 215 7.08 10.55 -1.76
C ARG A 215 5.62 10.16 -2.07
N PRO A 216 5.14 8.96 -1.69
CA PRO A 216 3.71 8.65 -1.78
C PRO A 216 2.89 9.60 -0.89
N PRO A 217 1.59 9.80 -1.18
CA PRO A 217 0.75 10.72 -0.43
C PRO A 217 0.43 10.24 0.99
N HIS A 218 0.27 8.92 1.17
CA HIS A 218 0.05 8.29 2.46
C HIS A 218 1.30 7.49 2.88
N THR A 219 1.68 7.62 4.14
CA THR A 219 2.83 6.92 4.75
C THR A 219 2.52 6.63 6.21
N GLY A 220 2.82 5.43 6.71
CA GLY A 220 2.57 5.03 8.08
C GLY A 220 3.64 4.09 8.64
N PRO A 221 3.62 3.81 9.95
CA PRO A 221 4.58 2.90 10.60
C PRO A 221 4.33 1.42 10.26
N THR A 222 3.14 1.09 9.75
CA THR A 222 2.76 -0.26 9.32
C THR A 222 1.99 -0.21 8.00
N ASP A 223 2.02 -1.31 7.25
CA ASP A 223 1.26 -1.43 6.00
C ASP A 223 -0.25 -1.21 6.21
N PHE A 224 -0.80 -1.66 7.35
CA PHE A 224 -2.21 -1.46 7.69
C PHE A 224 -2.60 0.02 7.77
N VAL A 225 -1.75 0.88 8.35
CA VAL A 225 -2.01 2.33 8.39
C VAL A 225 -2.03 2.93 6.99
N VAL A 226 -1.11 2.51 6.09
CA VAL A 226 -1.11 2.98 4.69
C VAL A 226 -2.35 2.50 3.93
N VAL A 227 -2.74 1.23 4.09
CA VAL A 227 -3.97 0.66 3.52
C VAL A 227 -5.20 1.40 4.02
N ARG A 228 -5.27 1.71 5.33
CA ARG A 228 -6.37 2.46 5.95
C ARG A 228 -6.45 3.89 5.43
N ALA A 229 -5.32 4.57 5.30
CA ALA A 229 -5.23 5.93 4.75
C ALA A 229 -5.75 6.00 3.30
N HIS A 230 -5.43 5.02 2.45
CA HIS A 230 -6.02 4.93 1.11
C HIS A 230 -7.56 4.79 1.10
N ILE A 231 -8.16 4.16 2.13
CA ILE A 231 -9.62 4.01 2.26
C ILE A 231 -10.29 5.28 2.80
N ASP A 232 -9.74 5.91 3.84
CA ASP A 232 -10.41 7.00 4.58
C ASP A 232 -9.98 8.41 4.12
N GLU A 233 -8.68 8.61 3.89
CA GLU A 233 -8.09 9.93 3.67
C GLU A 233 -8.28 10.43 2.23
N ALA A 234 -8.01 11.72 2.00
CA ALA A 234 -7.91 12.27 0.66
C ALA A 234 -6.44 12.45 0.30
N VAL A 235 -6.06 12.09 -0.92
CA VAL A 235 -4.75 12.46 -1.49
C VAL A 235 -4.70 13.98 -1.62
N PRO A 236 -3.71 14.67 -1.03
CA PRO A 236 -3.58 16.12 -1.16
C PRO A 236 -3.11 16.51 -2.57
N PRO A 237 -3.33 17.76 -3.01
CA PRO A 237 -2.76 18.26 -4.25
C PRO A 237 -1.21 18.26 -4.19
N PRO A 238 -0.49 17.73 -5.19
CA PRO A 238 0.97 17.79 -5.28
C PRO A 238 1.58 19.18 -5.03
N SER A 239 0.87 20.27 -5.39
CA SER A 239 1.31 21.65 -5.19
C SER A 239 1.54 22.05 -3.72
N GLU A 240 0.95 21.33 -2.75
CA GLU A 240 1.24 21.53 -1.31
C GLU A 240 2.62 21.00 -0.89
N SER A 241 3.17 20.01 -1.61
CA SER A 241 4.47 19.39 -1.30
C SER A 241 5.60 19.77 -2.27
N ALA A 242 5.29 20.22 -3.48
CA ALA A 242 6.28 20.56 -4.51
C ALA A 242 5.76 21.67 -5.43
N PRO A 243 6.63 22.44 -6.13
CA PRO A 243 6.20 23.44 -7.10
C PRO A 243 5.61 22.75 -8.36
N VAL A 244 4.30 22.50 -8.31
CA VAL A 244 3.52 21.80 -9.35
C VAL A 244 2.41 22.73 -9.87
N PRO A 245 2.19 22.86 -11.19
CA PRO A 245 1.10 23.66 -11.74
C PRO A 245 -0.28 23.03 -11.46
N GLY A 246 -1.27 23.85 -11.10
CA GLY A 246 -2.60 23.38 -10.67
C GLY A 246 -3.39 22.55 -11.71
N VAL A 247 -3.04 22.61 -12.99
CA VAL A 247 -3.59 21.69 -14.01
C VAL A 247 -3.22 20.23 -13.71
N VAL A 248 -2.05 19.99 -13.11
CA VAL A 248 -1.54 18.65 -12.73
C VAL A 248 -2.12 18.21 -11.38
N ASP A 249 -2.41 19.12 -10.45
CA ASP A 249 -3.14 18.78 -9.23
C ASP A 249 -4.51 18.17 -9.56
N ASN A 250 -5.24 18.77 -10.50
CA ASN A 250 -6.53 18.27 -10.96
C ASN A 250 -6.44 16.86 -11.58
N LEU A 251 -5.32 16.51 -12.25
CA LEU A 251 -5.09 15.16 -12.76
C LEU A 251 -4.96 14.15 -11.63
N VAL A 252 -4.16 14.46 -10.60
CA VAL A 252 -4.00 13.59 -9.42
C VAL A 252 -5.32 13.46 -8.68
N LEU A 253 -5.92 14.58 -8.24
CA LEU A 253 -7.15 14.58 -7.44
C LEU A 253 -8.31 13.85 -8.11
N THR A 254 -8.43 13.93 -9.45
CA THR A 254 -9.44 13.17 -10.20
C THR A 254 -9.08 11.69 -10.29
N ALA A 255 -7.83 11.33 -10.57
CA ALA A 255 -7.42 9.93 -10.65
C ALA A 255 -7.49 9.21 -9.29
N THR A 256 -7.19 9.91 -8.19
CA THR A 256 -7.12 9.36 -6.82
C THR A 256 -8.36 9.65 -5.97
N ALA A 257 -9.50 9.99 -6.58
CA ALA A 257 -10.77 10.14 -5.85
C ALA A 257 -11.15 8.81 -5.18
N ARG A 258 -11.63 8.86 -3.92
CA ARG A 258 -11.98 7.64 -3.16
C ARG A 258 -13.06 6.80 -3.85
N ASP A 259 -14.20 7.41 -4.17
CA ASP A 259 -15.24 6.81 -5.00
C ASP A 259 -14.65 6.44 -6.39
N PRO A 260 -14.66 5.16 -6.80
CA PRO A 260 -14.23 4.76 -8.12
C PRO A 260 -14.95 5.51 -9.24
N HIS A 261 -16.24 5.84 -9.11
CA HIS A 261 -17.04 6.47 -10.16
C HIS A 261 -16.65 7.93 -10.42
N ALA A 262 -16.20 8.67 -9.41
CA ALA A 262 -15.65 10.01 -9.53
C ALA A 262 -14.31 10.07 -10.30
N ARG A 263 -13.59 8.96 -10.44
CA ARG A 263 -12.35 8.87 -11.22
C ARG A 263 -12.58 8.90 -12.74
N TYR A 264 -11.51 9.04 -13.51
CA TYR A 264 -11.53 8.70 -14.94
C TYR A 264 -12.03 7.27 -15.16
N ALA A 265 -12.83 7.05 -16.22
CA ALA A 265 -13.46 5.75 -16.49
C ALA A 265 -12.47 4.60 -16.73
N ASP A 266 -11.33 4.94 -17.33
CA ASP A 266 -10.25 4.05 -17.71
C ASP A 266 -8.97 4.88 -17.97
N ALA A 267 -7.87 4.18 -18.28
CA ALA A 267 -6.60 4.81 -18.59
C ALA A 267 -6.60 5.63 -19.90
N GLY A 268 -7.53 5.38 -20.82
CA GLY A 268 -7.70 6.17 -22.06
C GLY A 268 -8.30 7.55 -21.77
N ALA A 269 -9.33 7.62 -20.91
CA ALA A 269 -9.89 8.88 -20.42
C ALA A 269 -8.86 9.69 -19.60
N PHE A 270 -8.03 9.01 -18.80
CA PHE A 270 -6.94 9.65 -18.08
C PHE A 270 -5.84 10.14 -19.03
N LEU A 271 -5.44 9.33 -20.03
CA LEU A 271 -4.45 9.68 -21.06
C LEU A 271 -4.85 10.91 -21.87
N ALA A 272 -6.13 11.03 -22.26
CA ALA A 272 -6.65 12.21 -22.93
C ALA A 272 -6.48 13.48 -22.07
N SER A 273 -6.73 13.37 -20.76
CA SER A 273 -6.59 14.46 -19.80
C SER A 273 -5.11 14.85 -19.58
N VAL A 274 -4.22 13.86 -19.47
CA VAL A 274 -2.75 14.06 -19.39
C VAL A 274 -2.22 14.79 -20.62
N ARG A 275 -2.68 14.42 -21.83
CA ARG A 275 -2.30 15.11 -23.07
C ARG A 275 -2.74 16.57 -23.12
N LEU A 276 -3.96 16.87 -22.67
CA LEU A 276 -4.47 18.24 -22.58
C LEU A 276 -3.65 19.07 -21.57
N ALA A 277 -3.32 18.50 -20.41
CA ALA A 277 -2.47 19.16 -19.42
C ALA A 277 -1.05 19.41 -19.97
N ARG A 278 -0.43 18.42 -20.62
CA ARG A 278 0.90 18.56 -21.26
C ARG A 278 0.90 19.66 -22.34
N ALA A 279 -0.17 19.77 -23.13
CA ALA A 279 -0.33 20.86 -24.10
C ALA A 279 -0.45 22.24 -23.43
N ALA A 280 -1.23 22.36 -22.34
CA ALA A 280 -1.38 23.61 -21.60
C ALA A 280 -0.10 24.05 -20.84
N LEU A 281 0.74 23.09 -20.43
CA LEU A 281 2.09 23.38 -19.92
C LEU A 281 3.00 23.91 -21.04
N ALA A 282 2.97 23.29 -22.22
CA ALA A 282 3.77 23.69 -23.37
C ALA A 282 3.35 25.05 -23.99
N SER A 283 2.07 25.43 -23.89
CA SER A 283 1.59 26.76 -24.31
C SER A 283 1.89 27.88 -23.31
N GLY A 284 2.24 27.53 -22.06
CA GLY A 284 2.44 28.47 -20.96
C GLY A 284 1.15 28.98 -20.30
N GLU A 285 -0.03 28.58 -20.81
CA GLU A 285 -1.35 29.00 -20.29
C GLU A 285 -1.62 28.51 -18.86
N ALA A 286 -0.87 27.49 -18.39
CA ALA A 286 -1.02 26.89 -17.07
C ALA A 286 -0.38 27.68 -15.89
N GLN A 287 0.13 28.90 -16.10
CA GLN A 287 0.77 29.70 -15.03
C GLN A 287 -0.15 30.70 -14.31
N ASP A 288 -1.37 30.97 -14.80
CA ASP A 288 -2.30 31.86 -14.10
C ASP A 288 -2.90 31.17 -12.85
N GLY A 289 -2.86 31.90 -11.72
CA GLY A 289 -3.00 31.33 -10.37
C GLY A 289 -4.42 30.91 -9.92
N PRO A 290 -4.53 30.34 -8.70
CA PRO A 290 -5.75 29.68 -8.24
C PRO A 290 -6.89 30.67 -7.98
N GLY A 291 -7.99 30.55 -8.72
CA GLY A 291 -9.24 31.25 -8.37
C GLY A 291 -10.23 31.55 -9.49
N LYS A 292 -10.92 30.52 -10.01
CA LYS A 292 -12.34 30.60 -10.41
C LYS A 292 -12.95 29.23 -10.66
N HIS A 293 -14.09 28.97 -10.02
CA HIS A 293 -14.97 27.87 -10.42
C HIS A 293 -15.57 28.17 -11.80
N ALA A 294 -15.44 27.22 -12.73
CA ALA A 294 -16.16 27.20 -13.99
C ALA A 294 -16.95 25.89 -14.08
N SER A 295 -18.20 25.89 -13.63
CA SER A 295 -19.08 24.73 -13.70
C SER A 295 -19.53 24.48 -15.15
N ALA A 296 -19.00 23.44 -15.78
CA ALA A 296 -19.51 22.85 -17.01
C ALA A 296 -19.39 21.32 -16.92
N GLY A 297 -20.42 20.50 -17.19
CA GLY A 297 -21.73 20.84 -17.75
C GLY A 297 -21.79 20.62 -19.26
N SER A 298 -21.75 19.35 -19.67
CA SER A 298 -22.10 18.82 -21.01
C SER A 298 -21.59 19.62 -22.22
N LEU A 299 -20.33 19.37 -22.62
CA LEU A 299 -19.84 19.68 -23.96
C LEU A 299 -19.12 18.46 -24.56
N LEU A 300 -19.85 17.71 -25.38
CA LEU A 300 -19.32 16.68 -26.29
C LEU A 300 -19.28 17.24 -27.72
N PRO A 301 -18.10 17.53 -28.30
CA PRO A 301 -17.90 17.66 -29.73
C PRO A 301 -17.64 16.28 -30.38
N PRO A 302 -17.84 16.13 -31.70
CA PRO A 302 -17.73 14.84 -32.38
C PRO A 302 -16.27 14.46 -32.80
N PRO A 303 -15.97 13.16 -33.01
CA PRO A 303 -14.81 12.69 -33.79
C PRO A 303 -15.03 12.94 -35.30
N PRO A 304 -14.08 12.66 -36.24
CA PRO A 304 -12.80 11.93 -36.15
C PRO A 304 -11.64 12.78 -36.78
N PRO A 305 -10.56 12.28 -37.46
CA PRO A 305 -9.99 10.92 -37.58
C PRO A 305 -8.44 10.81 -37.42
N GLY A 306 -7.94 9.56 -37.48
CA GLY A 306 -6.70 9.24 -38.22
C GLY A 306 -5.38 9.30 -37.45
N THR A 307 -4.80 8.14 -37.17
CA THR A 307 -3.45 8.00 -36.58
C THR A 307 -2.35 8.51 -37.51
N GLY A 308 -1.39 9.26 -36.97
CA GLY A 308 -0.12 9.61 -37.61
C GLY A 308 0.98 9.67 -36.56
N ALA A 309 2.17 9.17 -36.87
CA ALA A 309 3.23 8.96 -35.87
C ALA A 309 4.00 10.25 -35.53
N ALA A 310 4.29 10.44 -34.24
CA ALA A 310 5.35 11.33 -33.75
C ALA A 310 6.62 10.51 -33.49
N GLY A 311 7.79 11.07 -33.82
CA GLY A 311 9.09 10.50 -33.49
C GLY A 311 9.52 10.78 -32.05
N PRO A 312 10.55 10.11 -31.52
CA PRO A 312 11.03 10.29 -30.16
C PRO A 312 11.96 11.50 -30.00
N ILE A 313 12.35 11.74 -28.73
CA ILE A 313 13.44 12.59 -28.21
C ILE A 313 13.00 13.96 -27.67
N GLU A 314 12.77 13.98 -26.35
CA GLU A 314 13.24 15.06 -25.46
C GLU A 314 13.86 14.44 -24.18
N VAL A 315 13.29 13.32 -23.70
CA VAL A 315 13.79 12.42 -22.64
C VAL A 315 15.32 12.23 -22.60
N ALA A 316 15.98 12.09 -23.74
CA ALA A 316 17.41 11.77 -23.80
C ALA A 316 18.36 12.90 -23.34
N GLU A 317 18.03 14.17 -23.62
CA GLU A 317 18.96 15.28 -23.32
C GLU A 317 19.00 15.62 -21.82
N ALA A 318 17.95 15.26 -21.06
CA ALA A 318 17.88 15.40 -19.60
C ALA A 318 18.85 14.50 -18.82
N PHE A 319 19.58 13.60 -19.51
CA PHE A 319 20.49 12.61 -18.91
C PHE A 319 21.99 12.85 -19.17
N HIS A 320 22.40 13.97 -19.78
CA HIS A 320 23.80 14.22 -20.15
C HIS A 320 24.40 15.55 -19.61
N ARG A 321 23.92 16.04 -18.47
CA ARG A 321 24.54 17.16 -17.72
C ARG A 321 24.76 16.86 -16.24
N ASP A 322 25.75 16.00 -15.96
CA ASP A 322 26.87 16.44 -15.10
C ASP A 322 28.15 15.66 -15.43
N SER A 323 29.19 16.40 -15.83
CA SER A 323 30.60 16.06 -15.64
C SER A 323 31.45 17.27 -16.02
N GLY A 324 32.34 17.68 -15.12
CA GLY A 324 33.38 18.67 -15.43
C GLY A 324 34.38 18.15 -16.47
N GLN A 325 35.27 18.98 -17.04
CA GLN A 325 35.77 20.26 -16.52
C GLN A 325 36.56 21.02 -17.61
N VAL A 326 36.93 22.29 -17.32
CA VAL A 326 37.99 23.11 -17.96
C VAL A 326 37.64 23.94 -19.22
N ASN A 327 37.97 25.24 -19.16
CA ASN A 327 38.01 26.21 -20.26
C ASN A 327 39.22 26.00 -21.20
N VAL A 328 39.01 26.11 -22.52
CA VAL A 328 39.93 26.78 -23.45
C VAL A 328 39.13 27.45 -24.58
N ASP A 329 39.42 28.72 -24.91
CA ASP A 329 38.80 29.42 -26.03
C ASP A 329 39.23 28.88 -27.41
N ARG A 330 38.33 28.97 -28.41
CA ARG A 330 38.60 29.70 -29.68
C ARG A 330 37.42 29.76 -30.64
N ASP A 331 37.36 30.86 -31.39
CA ASP A 331 36.43 31.10 -32.49
C ASP A 331 36.69 30.18 -33.68
N HIS A 332 35.63 29.75 -34.39
CA HIS A 332 35.33 30.21 -35.76
C HIS A 332 34.05 29.57 -36.33
N ALA A 333 33.15 30.41 -36.84
CA ALA A 333 32.11 30.08 -37.83
C ALA A 333 32.65 30.40 -39.26
N PRO A 334 31.95 30.16 -40.40
CA PRO A 334 30.52 29.83 -40.51
C PRO A 334 30.06 28.83 -41.62
N ALA A 335 28.83 28.34 -41.42
CA ALA A 335 27.72 28.15 -42.37
C ALA A 335 27.86 27.43 -43.73
N SER A 336 26.97 26.47 -43.96
CA SER A 336 26.19 26.33 -45.21
C SER A 336 24.77 25.79 -44.92
N ASN A 337 23.79 26.18 -45.75
CA ASN A 337 22.32 26.01 -45.62
C ASN A 337 21.74 25.69 -47.03
N PRO A 338 20.43 25.42 -47.24
CA PRO A 338 19.42 24.69 -46.44
C PRO A 338 18.63 23.66 -47.31
N ILE A 339 17.53 23.06 -46.78
CA ILE A 339 16.26 22.56 -47.42
C ILE A 339 15.65 21.45 -46.51
N ASP A 340 14.38 21.36 -46.07
CA ASP A 340 13.12 22.17 -46.13
C ASP A 340 11.92 21.57 -46.92
N LEU A 341 10.72 21.63 -46.30
CA LEU A 341 9.35 21.19 -46.69
C LEU A 341 9.11 19.73 -47.17
N ALA A 342 7.90 19.12 -47.09
CA ALA A 342 6.76 19.17 -46.15
C ALA A 342 5.66 18.15 -46.57
N ASN A 343 4.77 17.74 -45.64
CA ASN A 343 3.41 17.16 -45.85
C ASN A 343 3.26 15.79 -46.58
N ALA A 344 2.10 15.08 -46.56
CA ALA A 344 1.09 14.84 -45.51
C ALA A 344 0.08 13.71 -45.90
N PHE A 345 -0.19 12.79 -44.95
CA PHE A 345 -1.45 12.06 -44.63
C PHE A 345 -2.38 11.37 -45.69
N TYR A 346 -2.31 10.01 -45.71
CA TYR A 346 -3.37 8.97 -45.61
C TYR A 346 -4.55 8.74 -46.62
N HIS A 347 -5.17 7.55 -46.47
CA HIS A 347 -6.41 6.96 -47.06
C HIS A 347 -6.30 6.31 -48.47
N GLU A 348 -6.91 5.14 -48.80
CA GLU A 348 -7.73 4.19 -48.02
C GLU A 348 -7.78 2.73 -48.61
N THR A 349 -8.05 1.74 -47.73
CA THR A 349 -8.64 0.37 -47.89
C THR A 349 -8.50 -0.57 -49.12
N ALA A 350 -8.44 -1.87 -48.78
CA ALA A 350 -8.94 -3.08 -49.48
C ALA A 350 -8.08 -3.78 -50.58
N PRO A 351 -8.08 -5.14 -50.64
CA PRO A 351 -7.20 -5.92 -51.52
C PRO A 351 -7.82 -6.34 -52.88
N PRO A 352 -7.01 -6.54 -53.95
CA PRO A 352 -7.48 -6.99 -55.26
C PRO A 352 -7.54 -8.54 -55.43
N PRO A 353 -8.37 -9.06 -56.36
CA PRO A 353 -8.50 -10.49 -56.69
C PRO A 353 -7.42 -11.00 -57.68
N PRO A 354 -7.29 -12.34 -57.87
CA PRO A 354 -6.29 -12.92 -58.78
C PRO A 354 -6.60 -12.71 -60.28
N PRO A 355 -5.57 -12.57 -61.14
CA PRO A 355 -5.73 -12.28 -62.58
C PRO A 355 -5.98 -13.52 -63.47
N PRO A 356 -6.66 -13.37 -64.62
CA PRO A 356 -6.99 -14.46 -65.55
C PRO A 356 -5.94 -14.71 -66.67
N HIS A 357 -6.11 -15.80 -67.42
CA HIS A 357 -5.22 -16.26 -68.50
C HIS A 357 -5.33 -15.48 -69.83
N SER A 358 -4.22 -15.39 -70.58
CA SER A 358 -4.22 -15.42 -72.06
C SER A 358 -2.87 -15.89 -72.64
N ALA A 359 -2.88 -16.44 -73.87
CA ALA A 359 -1.74 -17.17 -74.48
C ALA A 359 -0.72 -16.27 -75.23
N GLY A 360 0.51 -16.78 -75.47
CA GLY A 360 1.59 -16.02 -76.12
C GLY A 360 2.84 -16.80 -76.59
N THR A 361 2.67 -17.85 -77.40
CA THR A 361 3.64 -18.48 -78.35
C THR A 361 5.18 -18.27 -78.26
N ALA A 362 5.92 -19.41 -78.38
CA ALA A 362 7.23 -19.57 -79.07
C ALA A 362 8.52 -19.04 -78.35
N ARG A 363 9.75 -19.56 -78.57
CA ARG A 363 10.30 -20.78 -79.23
C ARG A 363 11.80 -20.95 -78.88
N THR A 364 12.32 -22.20 -78.81
CA THR A 364 13.78 -22.58 -78.88
C THR A 364 14.71 -22.11 -77.73
N ARG A 365 15.89 -22.71 -77.43
CA ARG A 365 16.58 -23.94 -77.91
C ARG A 365 17.52 -24.58 -76.85
N VAL A 366 17.51 -25.92 -76.82
CA VAL A 366 18.49 -26.94 -76.35
C VAL A 366 19.96 -26.54 -76.13
N ILE A 367 20.60 -27.15 -75.11
CA ILE A 367 21.95 -27.78 -75.13
C ILE A 367 22.01 -28.97 -74.12
N HIS A 368 22.85 -29.98 -74.38
CA HIS A 368 23.08 -31.22 -73.58
C HIS A 368 24.35 -31.05 -72.66
N THR A 369 24.94 -31.99 -71.91
CA THR A 369 24.93 -33.49 -71.72
C THR A 369 25.08 -33.81 -70.19
N SER A 370 25.48 -34.96 -69.60
CA SER A 370 25.84 -36.37 -69.97
C SER A 370 25.95 -37.21 -68.67
N ASP A 371 25.49 -38.47 -68.70
CA ASP A 371 26.01 -39.68 -67.98
C ASP A 371 26.11 -39.69 -66.41
N ALA A 372 26.09 -40.83 -65.68
CA ALA A 372 26.09 -42.26 -66.02
C ALA A 372 25.28 -43.14 -65.01
N SER A 373 24.88 -44.35 -65.47
CA SER A 373 24.69 -45.66 -64.78
C SER A 373 24.45 -45.75 -63.24
N SER A 374 23.55 -46.62 -62.73
CA SER A 374 23.49 -48.06 -63.07
C SER A 374 22.17 -48.83 -62.77
N ALA A 375 21.92 -49.85 -63.61
CA ALA A 375 21.21 -51.14 -63.43
C ALA A 375 20.00 -51.33 -62.47
N GLY A 376 18.86 -51.76 -63.05
CA GLY A 376 17.75 -52.46 -62.36
C GLY A 376 16.55 -52.73 -63.30
N SER A 377 16.16 -54.00 -63.50
CA SER A 377 15.12 -54.43 -64.49
C SER A 377 14.65 -55.88 -64.18
N PRO A 378 13.55 -56.45 -64.76
CA PRO A 378 13.12 -56.32 -66.18
C PRO A 378 11.59 -56.37 -66.51
N HIS A 379 11.27 -56.30 -67.83
CA HIS A 379 10.00 -56.62 -68.53
C HIS A 379 8.79 -55.66 -68.31
N ALA A 380 8.18 -54.97 -69.28
CA ALA A 380 8.17 -54.98 -70.76
C ALA A 380 7.67 -56.29 -71.42
N PHE A 381 6.83 -56.32 -72.46
CA PHE A 381 6.49 -55.33 -73.52
C PHE A 381 4.95 -55.07 -73.63
N HIS A 382 4.29 -54.48 -74.66
CA HIS A 382 4.53 -54.33 -76.11
C HIS A 382 3.80 -53.12 -76.75
N GLU A 383 4.11 -52.83 -78.02
CA GLU A 383 3.63 -51.70 -78.85
C GLU A 383 3.39 -52.16 -80.32
N ALA A 384 2.51 -51.48 -81.08
CA ALA A 384 2.56 -51.37 -82.55
C ALA A 384 1.62 -50.25 -83.11
N GLY A 385 2.05 -49.54 -84.15
CA GLY A 385 1.22 -48.63 -84.99
C GLY A 385 0.54 -49.35 -86.18
N ALA A 386 0.11 -48.68 -87.26
CA ALA A 386 0.23 -47.26 -87.64
C ALA A 386 -0.89 -46.85 -88.65
N ALA A 387 -0.86 -45.59 -89.13
CA ALA A 387 -1.77 -45.03 -90.15
C ALA A 387 -1.30 -45.38 -91.61
N PRO A 388 -1.96 -44.98 -92.73
CA PRO A 388 -2.34 -43.59 -93.08
C PRO A 388 -3.76 -43.44 -93.71
N ALA A 389 -4.05 -42.28 -94.31
CA ALA A 389 -5.39 -41.83 -94.71
C ALA A 389 -5.60 -41.68 -96.23
N SER A 390 -6.87 -41.64 -96.65
CA SER A 390 -7.33 -40.98 -97.89
C SER A 390 -8.82 -40.60 -97.83
N SER A 391 -9.17 -39.47 -98.44
CA SER A 391 -10.54 -39.01 -98.79
C SER A 391 -10.73 -39.19 -100.32
N PRO A 392 -11.89 -38.93 -101.01
CA PRO A 392 -12.83 -37.80 -100.81
C PRO A 392 -14.33 -38.02 -101.22
N GLN A 393 -15.07 -36.89 -101.32
CA GLN A 393 -16.30 -36.63 -102.12
C GLN A 393 -17.71 -36.81 -101.50
N THR A 394 -18.70 -36.34 -102.25
CA THR A 394 -20.00 -35.74 -101.84
C THR A 394 -21.17 -36.18 -102.73
N GLY A 395 -22.39 -36.13 -102.19
CA GLY A 395 -23.69 -36.35 -102.86
C GLY A 395 -24.70 -36.85 -101.82
N GLU A 396 -25.74 -36.10 -101.43
CA GLU A 396 -27.00 -35.83 -102.16
C GLU A 396 -27.79 -37.10 -102.51
N GLU A 397 -28.80 -37.42 -101.69
CA GLU A 397 -30.24 -37.31 -102.04
C GLU A 397 -31.14 -37.65 -100.82
N GLU A 398 -32.36 -37.10 -100.77
CA GLU A 398 -33.40 -37.40 -99.75
C GLU A 398 -34.70 -37.82 -100.48
N PRO A 399 -35.50 -38.75 -99.92
CA PRO A 399 -36.91 -38.36 -99.76
C PRO A 399 -37.66 -38.94 -98.54
N ARG A 400 -38.26 -38.03 -97.77
CA ARG A 400 -39.69 -38.01 -97.35
C ARG A 400 -40.37 -39.25 -96.70
N ARG A 401 -40.71 -39.05 -95.42
CA ARG A 401 -42.03 -39.33 -94.75
C ARG A 401 -42.63 -40.76 -94.77
N ALA A 402 -42.71 -41.36 -93.57
CA ALA A 402 -43.93 -42.01 -93.07
C ALA A 402 -44.00 -41.93 -91.52
N GLN A 403 -45.21 -42.04 -90.95
CA GLN A 403 -45.43 -41.96 -89.49
C GLN A 403 -45.47 -43.35 -88.83
N ARG A 404 -44.94 -43.46 -87.61
CA ARG A 404 -45.57 -44.24 -86.52
C ARG A 404 -45.00 -43.82 -85.15
N ARG A 405 -45.88 -43.55 -84.19
CA ARG A 405 -45.52 -43.33 -82.77
C ARG A 405 -45.41 -44.69 -82.08
N ALA A 406 -44.44 -44.84 -81.18
CA ALA A 406 -44.32 -45.95 -80.23
C ALA A 406 -44.18 -45.40 -78.81
N HIS A 407 -44.53 -46.18 -77.79
CA HIS A 407 -44.64 -45.69 -76.41
C HIS A 407 -43.29 -45.51 -75.70
N ALA A 408 -43.28 -44.59 -74.74
CA ALA A 408 -42.21 -44.44 -73.77
C ALA A 408 -42.41 -45.39 -72.58
N GLN A 409 -41.31 -45.87 -72.00
CA GLN A 409 -41.22 -46.17 -70.58
C GLN A 409 -39.77 -45.98 -70.12
N SER A 410 -39.56 -45.00 -69.23
CA SER A 410 -38.32 -44.80 -68.49
C SER A 410 -38.67 -44.84 -67.02
N GLN A 411 -38.09 -45.79 -66.27
CA GLN A 411 -38.37 -45.94 -64.83
C GLN A 411 -37.65 -44.85 -64.03
N ARG A 412 -38.33 -43.71 -63.85
CA ARG A 412 -37.86 -42.62 -63.00
C ARG A 412 -38.08 -43.02 -61.53
N SER A 413 -37.00 -43.34 -60.81
CA SER A 413 -37.07 -43.92 -59.47
C SER A 413 -37.63 -42.94 -58.43
N TRP A 414 -38.80 -43.25 -57.87
CA TRP A 414 -39.58 -42.39 -56.97
C TRP A 414 -38.94 -42.18 -55.57
N ARG A 415 -37.71 -42.68 -55.35
CA ARG A 415 -36.98 -42.62 -54.08
C ARG A 415 -36.27 -41.27 -53.85
N GLY A 416 -35.93 -40.55 -54.92
CA GLY A 416 -35.29 -39.22 -54.86
C GLY A 416 -36.00 -38.21 -53.95
N PRO A 417 -37.30 -37.90 -54.16
CA PRO A 417 -38.01 -36.94 -53.31
C PRO A 417 -38.17 -37.42 -51.86
N ILE A 418 -38.33 -38.74 -51.64
CA ILE A 418 -38.47 -39.31 -50.29
C ILE A 418 -37.15 -39.14 -49.51
N LEU A 419 -36.01 -39.46 -50.13
CA LEU A 419 -34.69 -39.26 -49.50
C LEU A 419 -34.43 -37.78 -49.22
N PHE A 420 -34.80 -36.89 -50.14
CA PHE A 420 -34.67 -35.43 -49.93
C PHE A 420 -35.49 -34.94 -48.74
N VAL A 421 -36.77 -35.33 -48.63
CA VAL A 421 -37.63 -34.99 -47.49
C VAL A 421 -37.08 -35.55 -46.17
N LEU A 422 -36.54 -36.78 -46.17
CA LEU A 422 -35.98 -37.41 -44.99
C LEU A 422 -34.68 -36.71 -44.52
N VAL A 423 -33.81 -36.31 -45.45
CA VAL A 423 -32.63 -35.48 -45.15
C VAL A 423 -33.03 -34.09 -44.64
N LEU A 424 -34.09 -33.48 -45.20
CA LEU A 424 -34.58 -32.17 -44.77
C LEU A 424 -35.20 -32.24 -43.36
N LEU A 425 -35.95 -33.30 -43.05
CA LEU A 425 -36.43 -33.58 -41.68
C LEU A 425 -35.28 -33.87 -40.70
N LEU A 426 -34.24 -34.58 -41.12
CA LEU A 426 -33.05 -34.81 -40.29
C LEU A 426 -32.31 -33.50 -40.02
N ALA A 427 -32.13 -32.64 -41.03
CA ALA A 427 -31.54 -31.32 -40.87
C ALA A 427 -32.37 -30.42 -39.95
N ALA A 428 -33.70 -30.45 -40.08
CA ALA A 428 -34.61 -29.74 -39.17
C ALA A 428 -34.54 -30.27 -37.73
N ALA A 429 -34.46 -31.60 -37.54
CA ALA A 429 -34.28 -32.19 -36.21
C ALA A 429 -32.93 -31.82 -35.60
N VAL A 430 -31.86 -31.77 -36.39
CA VAL A 430 -30.52 -31.35 -35.94
C VAL A 430 -30.50 -29.85 -35.61
N THR A 431 -31.15 -28.97 -36.37
CA THR A 431 -31.23 -27.54 -36.00
C THR A 431 -32.12 -27.28 -34.79
N VAL A 432 -33.24 -28.00 -34.64
CA VAL A 432 -34.08 -27.94 -33.41
C VAL A 432 -33.30 -28.47 -32.20
N ALA A 433 -32.55 -29.56 -32.33
CA ALA A 433 -31.69 -30.07 -31.26
C ALA A 433 -30.57 -29.07 -30.92
N ALA A 434 -29.87 -28.52 -31.92
CA ALA A 434 -28.83 -27.51 -31.70
C ALA A 434 -29.38 -26.24 -31.02
N TRP A 435 -30.58 -25.80 -31.40
CA TRP A 435 -31.27 -24.68 -30.75
C TRP A 435 -31.65 -25.00 -29.30
N TRP A 436 -32.16 -26.21 -29.04
CA TRP A 436 -32.55 -26.66 -27.70
C TRP A 436 -31.35 -26.80 -26.74
N PHE A 437 -30.26 -27.41 -27.21
CA PHE A 437 -29.03 -27.58 -26.42
C PHE A 437 -28.21 -26.29 -26.28
N GLY A 438 -28.24 -25.40 -27.28
CA GLY A 438 -27.50 -24.13 -27.28
C GLY A 438 -28.22 -22.99 -26.56
N ALA A 439 -29.40 -22.59 -27.05
CA ALA A 439 -30.04 -21.32 -26.66
C ALA A 439 -31.37 -21.47 -25.91
N GLY A 440 -32.12 -22.56 -26.13
CA GLY A 440 -33.48 -22.70 -25.58
C GLY A 440 -33.54 -22.96 -24.07
N ARG A 441 -32.55 -23.67 -23.51
CA ARG A 441 -32.57 -24.19 -22.13
C ARG A 441 -32.18 -23.18 -21.03
N TRP A 442 -31.48 -22.11 -21.40
CA TRP A 442 -30.94 -21.12 -20.46
C TRP A 442 -31.86 -19.89 -20.37
N THR A 443 -31.75 -19.18 -19.25
CA THR A 443 -32.32 -17.84 -19.02
C THR A 443 -31.37 -17.05 -18.14
N SER A 444 -31.50 -15.72 -18.10
CA SER A 444 -30.71 -14.90 -17.17
C SER A 444 -31.38 -14.83 -15.80
N THR A 445 -30.57 -14.83 -14.74
CA THR A 445 -31.02 -14.53 -13.37
C THR A 445 -31.54 -13.08 -13.28
N PRO A 446 -32.75 -12.83 -12.73
CA PRO A 446 -33.25 -11.47 -12.49
C PRO A 446 -32.43 -10.72 -11.43
N ALA A 447 -32.57 -9.39 -11.39
CA ALA A 447 -31.99 -8.57 -10.33
C ALA A 447 -32.89 -8.61 -9.09
N LEU A 448 -32.45 -9.36 -8.06
CA LEU A 448 -33.20 -9.57 -6.81
C LEU A 448 -32.52 -8.94 -5.57
N LEU A 449 -31.45 -8.17 -5.79
CA LEU A 449 -30.69 -7.50 -4.72
C LEU A 449 -31.50 -6.36 -4.10
N ASN A 450 -31.28 -6.10 -2.81
CA ASN A 450 -31.97 -5.07 -2.01
C ASN A 450 -33.51 -5.22 -1.97
N LEU A 451 -34.02 -6.43 -2.24
CA LEU A 451 -35.42 -6.80 -2.03
C LEU A 451 -35.57 -7.59 -0.72
N GLU A 452 -36.75 -7.53 -0.11
CA GLU A 452 -37.15 -8.50 0.92
C GLU A 452 -37.20 -9.92 0.32
N PRO A 453 -36.87 -10.99 1.07
CA PRO A 453 -36.88 -12.36 0.57
C PRO A 453 -38.20 -12.79 -0.08
N ALA A 454 -39.35 -12.34 0.45
CA ALA A 454 -40.66 -12.63 -0.14
C ALA A 454 -40.85 -11.96 -1.52
N ALA A 455 -40.39 -10.71 -1.68
CA ALA A 455 -40.42 -10.00 -2.95
C ALA A 455 -39.41 -10.57 -3.97
N ALA A 456 -38.22 -10.98 -3.49
CA ALA A 456 -37.22 -11.66 -4.30
C ALA A 456 -37.71 -13.02 -4.83
N ILE A 457 -38.43 -13.80 -4.01
CA ILE A 457 -39.05 -15.06 -4.42
C ILE A 457 -40.14 -14.81 -5.48
N ALA A 458 -41.05 -13.86 -5.26
CA ALA A 458 -42.09 -13.53 -6.24
C ALA A 458 -41.50 -13.08 -7.59
N ALA A 459 -40.47 -12.22 -7.57
CA ALA A 459 -39.79 -11.77 -8.78
C ALA A 459 -38.96 -12.87 -9.49
N ALA A 460 -38.53 -13.91 -8.76
CA ALA A 460 -37.96 -15.12 -9.37
C ALA A 460 -39.04 -16.00 -10.03
N GLU A 461 -40.20 -16.16 -9.40
CA GLU A 461 -41.34 -16.92 -9.94
C GLU A 461 -41.91 -16.28 -11.21
N ASP A 462 -42.07 -14.94 -11.24
CA ASP A 462 -42.44 -14.18 -12.44
C ASP A 462 -41.43 -14.33 -13.59
N ALA A 463 -40.14 -14.57 -13.27
CA ALA A 463 -39.09 -14.87 -14.25
C ALA A 463 -39.06 -16.34 -14.72
N GLY A 464 -39.92 -17.22 -14.19
CA GLY A 464 -39.93 -18.65 -14.50
C GLY A 464 -38.79 -19.43 -13.83
N LEU A 465 -38.37 -18.97 -12.65
CA LEU A 465 -37.38 -19.58 -11.77
C LEU A 465 -38.00 -19.82 -10.39
N SER A 466 -37.24 -20.42 -9.49
CA SER A 466 -37.55 -20.48 -8.06
C SER A 466 -36.44 -19.78 -7.28
N ALA A 467 -36.71 -19.36 -6.05
CA ALA A 467 -35.67 -18.87 -5.15
C ALA A 467 -35.88 -19.41 -3.73
N LYS A 468 -34.80 -19.48 -2.96
CA LYS A 468 -34.78 -19.88 -1.54
C LYS A 468 -33.82 -19.00 -0.76
N ALA A 469 -34.09 -18.73 0.52
CA ALA A 469 -33.04 -18.30 1.44
C ALA A 469 -32.05 -19.45 1.63
N ASP A 470 -30.75 -19.17 1.56
CA ASP A 470 -29.68 -20.20 1.63
C ASP A 470 -28.49 -19.80 2.50
N GLY A 471 -28.61 -18.69 3.24
CA GLY A 471 -27.58 -18.19 4.14
C GLY A 471 -27.83 -16.72 4.51
N GLU A 472 -27.09 -16.26 5.52
CA GLU A 472 -27.15 -14.90 6.03
C GLU A 472 -25.73 -14.41 6.29
N VAL A 473 -25.42 -13.14 5.99
CA VAL A 473 -24.08 -12.53 6.20
C VAL A 473 -24.22 -11.07 6.59
N TYR A 474 -23.26 -10.53 7.36
CA TYR A 474 -23.21 -9.09 7.64
C TYR A 474 -22.87 -8.27 6.39
N SER A 475 -23.35 -7.03 6.35
CA SER A 475 -23.08 -6.07 5.27
C SER A 475 -23.20 -4.63 5.77
N GLU A 476 -22.16 -3.82 5.57
CA GLU A 476 -22.20 -2.37 5.83
C GLU A 476 -23.08 -1.60 4.82
N GLY A 477 -23.41 -2.20 3.66
CA GLY A 477 -24.06 -1.53 2.54
C GLY A 477 -25.51 -1.96 2.25
N VAL A 478 -26.04 -2.96 2.97
CA VAL A 478 -27.39 -3.51 2.76
C VAL A 478 -28.08 -3.70 4.11
N GLU A 479 -29.26 -3.08 4.28
CA GLU A 479 -30.05 -3.16 5.51
C GLU A 479 -30.41 -4.60 5.89
N ALA A 480 -30.48 -4.87 7.20
CA ALA A 480 -30.79 -6.19 7.73
C ALA A 480 -32.15 -6.70 7.23
N GLY A 481 -32.19 -7.98 6.82
CA GLY A 481 -33.37 -8.62 6.25
C GLY A 481 -33.53 -8.49 4.73
N LEU A 482 -32.72 -7.68 4.02
CA LEU A 482 -32.73 -7.60 2.56
C LEU A 482 -31.75 -8.58 1.90
N VAL A 483 -32.00 -8.96 0.65
CA VAL A 483 -31.10 -9.81 -0.14
C VAL A 483 -29.83 -9.05 -0.54
N VAL A 484 -28.68 -9.41 0.06
CA VAL A 484 -27.36 -8.81 -0.23
C VAL A 484 -26.66 -9.46 -1.42
N ARG A 485 -26.89 -10.76 -1.66
CA ARG A 485 -26.30 -11.50 -2.80
C ARG A 485 -27.26 -12.58 -3.29
N THR A 486 -27.21 -12.88 -4.58
CA THR A 486 -27.81 -14.10 -5.14
C THR A 486 -26.76 -15.00 -5.77
N GLU A 487 -27.04 -16.29 -5.81
CA GLU A 487 -26.20 -17.30 -6.46
C GLU A 487 -27.10 -18.22 -7.30
N PRO A 488 -27.03 -18.18 -8.65
CA PRO A 488 -26.18 -17.31 -9.48
C PRO A 488 -26.45 -15.80 -9.31
N ALA A 489 -25.50 -14.97 -9.72
CA ALA A 489 -25.61 -13.51 -9.66
C ALA A 489 -26.57 -12.95 -10.73
N PRO A 490 -27.08 -11.71 -10.59
CA PRO A 490 -27.95 -11.09 -11.59
C PRO A 490 -27.31 -11.05 -12.99
N GLY A 491 -28.08 -11.45 -14.00
CA GLY A 491 -27.62 -11.54 -15.39
C GLY A 491 -26.92 -12.86 -15.77
N GLU A 492 -26.41 -13.64 -14.81
CA GLU A 492 -25.77 -14.93 -15.08
C GLU A 492 -26.75 -15.97 -15.67
N GLN A 493 -26.21 -17.00 -16.33
CA GLN A 493 -27.02 -18.01 -17.02
C GLN A 493 -27.44 -19.13 -16.06
N ILE A 494 -28.74 -19.22 -15.81
CA ILE A 494 -29.40 -20.29 -15.05
C ILE A 494 -30.30 -21.12 -15.98
N LEU A 495 -30.57 -22.37 -15.60
CA LEU A 495 -31.55 -23.20 -16.33
C LEU A 495 -32.98 -22.69 -16.07
N ARG A 496 -33.85 -22.78 -17.07
CA ARG A 496 -35.30 -22.51 -16.88
C ARG A 496 -35.86 -23.41 -15.78
N GLY A 497 -36.60 -22.85 -14.83
CA GLY A 497 -37.07 -23.57 -13.63
C GLY A 497 -35.98 -23.89 -12.60
N GLY A 498 -34.76 -23.37 -12.76
CA GLY A 498 -33.70 -23.49 -11.75
C GLY A 498 -34.01 -22.72 -10.48
N THR A 499 -33.25 -23.00 -9.42
CA THR A 499 -33.37 -22.32 -8.12
C THR A 499 -32.22 -21.36 -7.91
N ILE A 500 -32.55 -20.13 -7.51
CA ILE A 500 -31.62 -19.08 -7.08
C ILE A 500 -31.47 -19.17 -5.56
N SER A 501 -30.25 -19.24 -5.06
CA SER A 501 -29.96 -19.08 -3.64
C SER A 501 -29.87 -17.60 -3.30
N LEU A 502 -30.66 -17.16 -2.31
CA LEU A 502 -30.67 -15.80 -1.77
C LEU A 502 -29.85 -15.79 -0.48
N ILE A 503 -28.87 -14.88 -0.40
CA ILE A 503 -28.13 -14.59 0.82
C ILE A 503 -28.71 -13.30 1.40
N ILE A 504 -29.13 -13.34 2.66
CA ILE A 504 -29.79 -12.22 3.36
C ILE A 504 -28.76 -11.43 4.18
N SER A 505 -28.90 -10.11 4.24
CA SER A 505 -28.10 -9.26 5.11
C SER A 505 -28.51 -9.42 6.57
N GLN A 506 -27.54 -9.62 7.47
CA GLN A 506 -27.69 -9.41 8.91
C GLN A 506 -27.53 -7.92 9.30
N GLY A 507 -27.25 -7.05 8.33
CA GLY A 507 -26.88 -5.65 8.57
C GLY A 507 -25.41 -5.46 8.94
N PRO A 508 -25.01 -4.27 9.40
CA PRO A 508 -23.62 -3.97 9.77
C PRO A 508 -23.16 -4.80 10.98
N GLU A 509 -21.93 -5.33 10.96
CA GLU A 509 -21.41 -6.14 12.07
C GLU A 509 -20.94 -5.24 13.22
N ARG A 510 -21.52 -5.39 14.42
CA ARG A 510 -21.25 -4.52 15.57
C ARG A 510 -20.99 -5.31 16.86
N TYR A 511 -20.18 -4.71 17.73
CA TYR A 511 -19.80 -5.24 19.03
C TYR A 511 -19.88 -4.13 20.08
N GLU A 512 -20.56 -4.37 21.21
CA GLU A 512 -20.54 -3.43 22.33
C GLU A 512 -19.15 -3.42 22.97
N VAL A 513 -18.59 -2.22 23.18
CA VAL A 513 -17.37 -2.02 23.96
C VAL A 513 -17.63 -2.35 25.44
N PRO A 514 -16.83 -3.22 26.09
CA PRO A 514 -16.96 -3.48 27.52
C PRO A 514 -16.50 -2.28 28.36
N ASP A 515 -17.00 -2.20 29.60
CA ASP A 515 -16.35 -1.40 30.65
C ASP A 515 -15.06 -2.11 31.08
N VAL A 516 -13.92 -1.46 30.93
CA VAL A 516 -12.60 -2.01 31.29
C VAL A 516 -11.95 -1.29 32.47
N ASN A 517 -12.64 -0.33 33.10
CA ASN A 517 -12.06 0.45 34.19
C ASN A 517 -11.81 -0.43 35.44
N GLY A 518 -10.65 -0.24 36.08
CA GLY A 518 -10.17 -1.06 37.19
C GLY A 518 -9.65 -2.45 36.83
N MET A 519 -9.68 -2.86 35.55
CA MET A 519 -9.12 -4.15 35.10
C MET A 519 -7.60 -4.10 34.96
N THR A 520 -6.93 -5.24 35.10
CA THR A 520 -5.49 -5.38 34.76
C THR A 520 -5.29 -5.53 33.25
N ARG A 521 -4.09 -5.22 32.73
CA ARG A 521 -3.77 -5.36 31.28
C ARG A 521 -4.25 -6.68 30.67
N GLU A 522 -3.98 -7.82 31.31
CA GLU A 522 -4.39 -9.16 30.84
C GLU A 522 -5.93 -9.32 30.76
N GLN A 523 -6.66 -8.72 31.71
CA GLN A 523 -8.13 -8.72 31.73
C GLN A 523 -8.70 -7.82 30.64
N VAL A 524 -8.08 -6.65 30.38
CA VAL A 524 -8.43 -5.75 29.27
C VAL A 524 -8.23 -6.43 27.92
N GLU A 525 -7.07 -7.07 27.71
CA GLU A 525 -6.76 -7.84 26.49
C GLU A 525 -7.78 -8.96 26.27
N THR A 526 -8.22 -9.65 27.33
CA THR A 526 -9.25 -10.69 27.27
C THR A 526 -10.63 -10.10 26.93
N ALA A 527 -11.07 -9.07 27.65
CA ALA A 527 -12.40 -8.48 27.51
C ALA A 527 -12.63 -7.84 26.14
N LEU A 528 -11.61 -7.18 25.57
CA LEU A 528 -11.65 -6.63 24.22
C LEU A 528 -11.47 -7.71 23.16
N GLY A 529 -10.58 -8.70 23.39
CA GLY A 529 -10.36 -9.83 22.49
C GLY A 529 -11.61 -10.69 22.27
N ASP A 530 -12.37 -10.98 23.33
CA ASP A 530 -13.66 -11.71 23.27
C ASP A 530 -14.75 -10.96 22.46
N ARG A 531 -14.55 -9.66 22.20
CA ARG A 531 -15.42 -8.79 21.39
C ARG A 531 -14.82 -8.47 20.01
N ASN A 532 -13.74 -9.15 19.59
CA ASN A 532 -12.96 -8.84 18.38
C ASN A 532 -12.44 -7.38 18.33
N LEU A 533 -12.27 -6.73 19.47
CA LEU A 533 -11.72 -5.37 19.59
C LEU A 533 -10.21 -5.41 19.85
N ILE A 534 -9.51 -4.35 19.48
CA ILE A 534 -8.05 -4.26 19.61
C ILE A 534 -7.69 -3.36 20.81
N PRO A 535 -7.01 -3.87 21.85
CA PRO A 535 -6.50 -3.04 22.93
C PRO A 535 -5.30 -2.20 22.46
N ASN A 536 -5.35 -0.89 22.66
CA ASN A 536 -4.18 -0.01 22.64
C ASN A 536 -3.91 0.48 24.06
N PHE A 537 -2.67 0.39 24.52
CA PHE A 537 -2.29 0.78 25.89
C PHE A 537 -1.45 2.05 25.90
N THR A 538 -1.91 3.02 26.67
CA THR A 538 -1.15 4.21 27.07
C THR A 538 -0.99 4.22 28.59
N GLU A 539 0.00 4.96 29.10
CA GLU A 539 0.39 4.88 30.51
C GLU A 539 0.50 6.29 31.11
N ARG A 540 -0.01 6.47 32.33
CA ARG A 540 -0.04 7.76 33.04
C ARG A 540 0.03 7.54 34.56
N HIS A 541 0.65 8.45 35.30
CA HIS A 541 0.48 8.47 36.75
C HIS A 541 -0.97 8.80 37.15
N ASP A 542 -1.40 8.22 38.27
CA ASP A 542 -2.71 8.42 38.86
C ASP A 542 -2.65 8.21 40.38
N ALA A 543 -3.26 9.11 41.16
CA ALA A 543 -3.12 9.11 42.62
C ALA A 543 -4.04 8.09 43.32
N ASP A 544 -5.17 7.74 42.69
CA ASP A 544 -6.20 6.87 43.29
C ASP A 544 -6.11 5.42 42.80
N ALA A 545 -5.43 5.16 41.68
CA ALA A 545 -5.40 3.86 41.01
C ALA A 545 -4.05 3.14 41.08
N SER A 546 -4.06 1.87 41.46
CA SER A 546 -2.87 1.00 41.53
C SER A 546 -2.17 0.81 40.19
N GLU A 547 -0.84 0.69 40.21
CA GLU A 547 -0.01 0.38 39.04
C GLU A 547 -0.56 -0.82 38.23
N GLY A 548 -0.58 -0.69 36.90
CA GLY A 548 -1.01 -1.73 35.95
C GLY A 548 -2.53 -1.93 35.82
N THR A 549 -3.34 -1.11 36.51
CA THR A 549 -4.81 -1.09 36.36
C THR A 549 -5.27 -0.01 35.37
N ALA A 550 -6.36 -0.28 34.66
CA ALA A 550 -6.96 0.67 33.72
C ALA A 550 -7.75 1.78 34.43
N ILE A 551 -7.51 3.03 34.05
CA ILE A 551 -8.09 4.24 34.68
C ILE A 551 -9.05 5.02 33.78
N SER A 552 -8.97 4.82 32.47
CA SER A 552 -9.91 5.39 31.50
C SER A 552 -9.79 4.68 30.15
N GLN A 553 -10.91 4.63 29.42
CA GLN A 553 -11.01 4.22 28.01
C GLN A 553 -11.47 5.42 27.16
N ASP A 554 -11.16 5.41 25.86
CA ASP A 554 -11.51 6.48 24.91
C ASP A 554 -12.94 6.37 24.35
N ILE A 555 -13.47 5.16 24.22
CA ILE A 555 -14.83 4.86 23.73
C ILE A 555 -15.74 4.46 24.91
N GLU A 556 -16.98 4.96 24.94
CA GLU A 556 -17.89 4.75 26.09
C GLU A 556 -18.32 3.26 26.23
N PRO A 557 -18.38 2.73 27.47
CA PRO A 557 -18.90 1.38 27.71
C PRO A 557 -20.33 1.19 27.20
N GLY A 558 -20.54 0.16 26.38
CA GLY A 558 -21.81 -0.13 25.72
C GLY A 558 -21.96 0.47 24.32
N GLU A 559 -20.99 1.25 23.81
CA GLU A 559 -21.04 1.76 22.44
C GLU A 559 -20.86 0.63 21.41
N GLU A 560 -21.71 0.60 20.36
CA GLU A 560 -21.66 -0.39 19.28
C GLU A 560 -20.63 -0.01 18.20
N VAL A 561 -19.42 -0.54 18.32
CA VAL A 561 -18.32 -0.31 17.37
C VAL A 561 -18.18 -1.45 16.36
N ARG A 562 -17.33 -1.25 15.33
CA ARG A 562 -17.02 -2.29 14.33
C ARG A 562 -16.06 -3.33 14.90
N PRO A 563 -16.06 -4.58 14.39
CA PRO A 563 -14.97 -5.52 14.66
C PRO A 563 -13.62 -4.92 14.26
N HIS A 564 -12.59 -5.19 15.05
CA HIS A 564 -11.24 -4.64 14.93
C HIS A 564 -11.14 -3.12 15.13
N THR A 565 -12.14 -2.47 15.74
CA THR A 565 -11.97 -1.12 16.31
C THR A 565 -10.92 -1.17 17.42
N GLU A 566 -10.00 -0.20 17.39
CA GLU A 566 -8.99 0.03 18.40
C GLU A 566 -9.59 0.82 19.56
N VAL A 567 -9.38 0.36 20.80
CA VAL A 567 -9.85 1.00 22.03
C VAL A 567 -8.61 1.40 22.84
N THR A 568 -8.41 2.70 23.01
CA THR A 568 -7.29 3.26 23.78
C THR A 568 -7.61 3.22 25.26
N VAL A 569 -6.86 2.39 25.99
CA VAL A 569 -6.98 2.21 27.44
C VAL A 569 -5.75 2.83 28.10
N VAL A 570 -6.00 3.74 29.04
CA VAL A 570 -4.95 4.32 29.88
C VAL A 570 -4.76 3.42 31.10
N LEU A 571 -3.53 3.00 31.35
CA LEU A 571 -3.12 2.27 32.55
C LEU A 571 -2.44 3.22 33.55
N SER A 572 -2.69 3.00 34.83
CA SER A 572 -1.99 3.69 35.92
C SER A 572 -0.53 3.21 36.03
N LEU A 573 0.39 4.15 36.22
CA LEU A 573 1.77 3.93 36.68
C LEU A 573 1.88 4.05 38.22
N GLY A 574 0.75 4.08 38.92
CA GLY A 574 0.66 4.49 40.32
C GLY A 574 0.81 6.01 40.50
N PRO A 575 0.81 6.50 41.75
CA PRO A 575 1.02 7.91 42.05
C PRO A 575 2.38 8.40 41.54
N GLU A 576 2.48 9.70 41.23
CA GLU A 576 3.74 10.29 40.74
C GLU A 576 4.77 10.36 41.89
N PRO A 577 5.97 9.77 41.73
CA PRO A 577 7.00 9.77 42.78
C PRO A 577 7.71 11.12 42.86
N ILE A 578 7.96 11.57 44.08
CA ILE A 578 8.53 12.89 44.41
C ILE A 578 9.83 12.67 45.19
N ASP A 579 10.92 13.31 44.76
CA ASP A 579 12.23 13.21 45.41
C ASP A 579 12.23 13.94 46.77
N VAL A 580 12.55 13.21 47.84
CA VAL A 580 12.65 13.77 49.20
C VAL A 580 14.01 14.47 49.35
N THR A 581 13.98 15.81 49.43
CA THR A 581 15.18 16.65 49.60
C THR A 581 15.64 16.67 51.06
N ASP A 582 16.95 16.47 51.30
CA ASP A 582 17.58 16.53 52.63
C ASP A 582 17.84 17.99 53.06
N PHE A 583 17.12 18.44 54.10
CA PHE A 583 17.26 19.78 54.67
C PHE A 583 18.05 19.83 56.00
N VAL A 584 18.70 18.75 56.43
CA VAL A 584 19.41 18.73 57.73
C VAL A 584 20.56 19.74 57.74
N GLY A 585 20.54 20.67 58.69
CA GLY A 585 21.45 21.82 58.78
C GLY A 585 21.00 23.09 58.05
N SER A 586 19.92 23.03 57.26
CA SER A 586 19.28 24.20 56.62
C SER A 586 18.19 24.81 57.52
N SER A 587 17.60 25.94 57.10
CA SER A 587 16.51 26.61 57.82
C SER A 587 15.26 25.72 57.92
N GLY A 588 14.72 25.55 59.12
CA GLY A 588 13.51 24.76 59.36
C GLY A 588 12.24 25.39 58.75
N GLU A 589 12.20 26.72 58.61
CA GLU A 589 11.07 27.41 57.97
C GLU A 589 11.09 27.20 56.45
N GLU A 590 12.27 27.29 55.82
CA GLU A 590 12.46 27.05 54.38
C GLU A 590 12.24 25.57 54.05
N ALA A 591 12.78 24.66 54.86
CA ALA A 591 12.58 23.21 54.72
C ALA A 591 11.10 22.82 54.80
N ARG A 592 10.38 23.29 55.82
CA ARG A 592 8.94 23.06 55.95
C ARG A 592 8.18 23.63 54.75
N GLN A 593 8.53 24.83 54.30
CA GLN A 593 7.84 25.46 53.17
C GLN A 593 8.07 24.69 51.87
N GLN A 594 9.31 24.40 51.50
CA GLN A 594 9.64 23.69 50.27
C GLN A 594 9.00 22.30 50.24
N LEU A 595 9.13 21.50 51.31
CA LEU A 595 8.49 20.17 51.36
C LEU A 595 6.96 20.23 51.33
N THR A 596 6.33 21.30 51.82
CA THR A 596 4.87 21.51 51.68
C THR A 596 4.50 21.86 50.23
N ASP A 597 5.30 22.71 49.57
CA ASP A 597 5.10 23.13 48.17
C ASP A 597 5.41 21.99 47.18
N ASP A 598 6.32 21.07 47.53
CA ASP A 598 6.60 19.80 46.84
C ASP A 598 5.48 18.77 47.04
N GLY A 599 4.57 18.97 48.01
CA GLY A 599 3.35 18.18 48.19
C GLY A 599 3.32 17.21 49.37
N PHE A 600 4.28 17.26 50.31
CA PHE A 600 4.34 16.39 51.49
C PHE A 600 3.58 16.99 52.71
N GLU A 601 3.11 16.13 53.62
CA GLU A 601 2.59 16.57 54.92
C GLU A 601 3.74 16.74 55.93
N VAL A 602 4.10 17.98 56.26
CA VAL A 602 5.28 18.25 57.11
C VAL A 602 4.91 18.44 58.58
N ASN A 603 5.29 17.48 59.42
CA ASN A 603 5.30 17.63 60.87
C ASN A 603 6.59 18.33 61.33
N VAL A 604 6.48 19.24 62.31
CA VAL A 604 7.63 19.95 62.88
C VAL A 604 7.60 19.90 64.40
N ASP A 605 8.60 19.25 64.98
CA ASP A 605 8.92 19.28 66.41
C ASP A 605 10.08 20.25 66.69
N GLU A 606 10.12 20.83 67.89
CA GLU A 606 11.23 21.68 68.35
C GLU A 606 12.02 21.03 69.50
N GLN A 607 13.35 21.03 69.43
CA GLN A 607 14.24 20.51 70.48
C GLN A 607 15.43 21.45 70.75
N TYR A 608 15.96 21.47 71.98
CA TYR A 608 17.20 22.20 72.26
C TYR A 608 18.43 21.42 71.71
N SER A 609 19.46 22.15 71.29
CA SER A 609 20.72 21.58 70.82
C SER A 609 21.88 22.55 71.04
N ASP A 610 22.95 22.06 71.64
CA ASP A 610 24.19 22.82 71.83
C ASP A 610 25.07 22.87 70.56
N ASP A 611 24.89 21.89 69.66
CA ASP A 611 25.65 21.75 68.40
C ASP A 611 25.00 22.44 67.20
N VAL A 612 23.66 22.57 67.18
CA VAL A 612 22.89 23.10 66.05
C VAL A 612 22.27 24.45 66.39
N ALA A 613 22.58 25.50 65.61
CA ALA A 613 22.06 26.84 65.85
C ALA A 613 20.53 26.93 65.74
N ALA A 614 19.93 27.81 66.53
CA ALA A 614 18.47 28.00 66.58
C ALA A 614 17.87 28.32 65.19
N GLY A 615 16.75 27.68 64.86
CA GLY A 615 16.06 27.79 63.58
C GLY A 615 16.53 26.82 62.49
N LEU A 616 17.60 26.05 62.72
CA LEU A 616 18.09 25.03 61.76
C LEU A 616 17.53 23.63 62.06
N VAL A 617 17.37 22.81 61.02
CA VAL A 617 16.94 21.40 61.14
C VAL A 617 18.05 20.55 61.77
N ILE A 618 17.73 19.92 62.90
CA ILE A 618 18.57 18.92 63.60
C ILE A 618 18.50 17.56 62.86
N SER A 619 17.29 17.13 62.50
CA SER A 619 17.04 15.85 61.84
C SER A 619 15.75 15.87 61.01
N GLN A 620 15.72 15.04 59.98
CA GLN A 620 14.59 14.85 59.07
C GLN A 620 14.38 13.34 58.86
N GLU A 621 13.13 12.89 58.82
CA GLU A 621 12.74 11.50 58.56
C GLU A 621 11.48 11.46 57.66
N PRO A 622 11.50 10.83 56.47
CA PRO A 622 12.67 10.28 55.79
C PRO A 622 13.68 11.37 55.39
N ARG A 623 14.98 11.08 55.54
CA ARG A 623 16.05 12.04 55.20
C ARG A 623 16.18 12.27 53.69
N ASP A 624 16.17 11.19 52.93
CA ASP A 624 16.38 11.13 51.48
C ASP A 624 15.64 9.94 50.87
N GLY A 625 15.44 9.95 49.55
CA GLY A 625 14.74 8.90 48.80
C GLY A 625 13.58 9.46 47.97
N THR A 626 12.57 8.63 47.73
CA THR A 626 11.33 9.03 47.05
C THR A 626 10.11 8.74 47.92
N GLY A 627 9.11 9.61 47.84
CA GLY A 627 7.78 9.43 48.42
C GLY A 627 6.69 9.86 47.44
N PHE A 628 5.46 10.03 47.92
CA PHE A 628 4.31 10.45 47.12
C PHE A 628 3.61 11.67 47.75
N ALA A 629 2.76 12.34 46.97
CA ALA A 629 2.00 13.48 47.47
C ALA A 629 1.11 13.07 48.68
N GLY A 630 1.24 13.81 49.78
CA GLY A 630 0.59 13.49 51.06
C GLY A 630 1.35 12.53 51.97
N ASP A 631 2.51 11.99 51.57
CA ASP A 631 3.39 11.28 52.51
C ASP A 631 3.91 12.24 53.59
N GLN A 632 4.10 11.70 54.81
CA GLN A 632 4.40 12.50 55.98
C GLN A 632 5.90 12.57 56.27
N ILE A 633 6.46 13.78 56.29
CA ILE A 633 7.87 14.05 56.64
C ILE A 633 7.94 14.71 58.00
N SER A 634 8.79 14.21 58.88
CA SER A 634 9.00 14.76 60.23
C SER A 634 10.32 15.53 60.30
N LEU A 635 10.25 16.82 60.64
CA LEU A 635 11.38 17.69 60.90
C LEU A 635 11.54 17.93 62.41
N VAL A 636 12.77 17.91 62.90
CA VAL A 636 13.13 18.40 64.24
C VAL A 636 13.98 19.66 64.08
N VAL A 637 13.52 20.79 64.61
CA VAL A 637 14.18 22.09 64.49
C VAL A 637 14.82 22.50 65.81
N SER A 638 16.02 23.09 65.73
CA SER A 638 16.76 23.55 66.91
C SER A 638 16.15 24.82 67.50
N ARG A 639 16.01 24.82 68.82
CA ARG A 639 15.70 26.00 69.65
C ARG A 639 16.96 26.72 70.14
N GLY A 640 18.15 26.23 69.76
CA GLY A 640 19.44 26.58 70.34
C GLY A 640 19.74 25.81 71.64
N PRO A 641 20.83 26.15 72.34
CA PRO A 641 21.22 25.51 73.60
C PRO A 641 20.16 25.73 74.71
N GLU A 642 20.04 24.80 75.65
CA GLU A 642 19.07 24.92 76.74
C GLU A 642 19.53 25.95 77.79
N ILE A 643 18.96 27.16 77.73
CA ILE A 643 19.25 28.24 78.68
C ILE A 643 18.52 27.98 80.00
N VAL A 644 19.16 27.24 80.90
CA VAL A 644 18.70 27.05 82.28
C VAL A 644 18.90 28.35 83.06
N GLU A 645 17.82 29.07 83.37
CA GLU A 645 17.85 30.17 84.33
C GLU A 645 17.89 29.64 85.78
N ILE A 646 18.77 30.23 86.59
CA ILE A 646 18.94 29.94 88.02
C ILE A 646 18.77 31.25 88.80
N ASP A 647 18.16 31.19 89.99
CA ASP A 647 18.12 32.31 90.94
C ASP A 647 19.55 32.73 91.34
N VAL A 648 19.93 33.98 91.08
CA VAL A 648 21.21 34.57 91.49
C VAL A 648 21.16 34.89 93.00
N PRO A 649 21.97 34.21 93.85
CA PRO A 649 21.96 34.46 95.29
C PRO A 649 22.43 35.88 95.64
N ASP A 650 21.74 36.53 96.59
CA ASP A 650 22.19 37.79 97.19
C ASP A 650 23.26 37.52 98.27
N VAL A 651 24.52 37.73 97.89
CA VAL A 651 25.70 37.57 98.74
C VAL A 651 26.28 38.92 99.22
N ARG A 652 25.51 40.02 99.11
CA ARG A 652 25.93 41.33 99.66
C ARG A 652 26.09 41.26 101.18
N GLY A 653 27.18 41.82 101.68
CA GLY A 653 27.58 41.74 103.09
C GLY A 653 28.23 40.42 103.51
N TRP A 654 28.35 39.42 102.64
CA TRP A 654 29.06 38.17 102.94
C TRP A 654 30.58 38.36 102.82
N GLN A 655 31.36 37.46 103.43
CA GLN A 655 32.80 37.38 103.18
C GLN A 655 33.05 36.89 101.75
N LEU A 656 34.00 37.51 101.05
CA LEU A 656 34.31 37.23 99.65
C LEU A 656 34.51 35.73 99.36
N LYS A 657 35.15 34.97 100.26
CA LYS A 657 35.37 33.53 100.08
C LYS A 657 34.09 32.70 100.14
N ASP A 658 33.17 33.04 101.03
CA ASP A 658 31.92 32.33 101.19
C ASP A 658 30.93 32.72 100.09
N ALA A 659 30.94 34.00 99.67
CA ALA A 659 30.24 34.48 98.48
C ALA A 659 30.71 33.77 97.20
N GLN A 660 32.02 33.76 96.94
CA GLN A 660 32.61 33.07 95.77
C GLN A 660 32.31 31.57 95.75
N ARG A 661 32.30 30.91 96.91
CA ARG A 661 31.91 29.50 97.00
C ARG A 661 30.42 29.34 96.69
N HIS A 662 29.55 30.09 97.35
CA HIS A 662 28.10 29.94 97.21
C HIS A 662 27.60 30.20 95.78
N LEU A 663 28.14 31.22 95.10
CA LEU A 663 27.80 31.51 93.70
C LEU A 663 28.28 30.41 92.74
N LYS A 664 29.47 29.83 92.97
CA LYS A 664 29.99 28.73 92.15
C LYS A 664 29.27 27.40 92.41
N ASP A 665 28.92 27.13 93.66
CA ASP A 665 28.07 26.00 94.04
C ASP A 665 26.65 26.14 93.42
N ALA A 666 26.19 27.37 93.16
CA ALA A 666 24.95 27.68 92.44
C ALA A 666 25.10 27.75 90.90
N GLY A 667 26.28 27.43 90.35
CA GLY A 667 26.49 27.34 88.89
C GLY A 667 26.86 28.64 88.18
N PHE A 668 27.23 29.71 88.90
CA PHE A 668 27.67 30.98 88.30
C PHE A 668 29.20 31.10 88.24
N GLU A 669 29.70 31.77 87.19
CA GLU A 669 31.07 32.26 87.20
C GLU A 669 31.19 33.51 88.10
N VAL A 670 32.38 33.80 88.63
CA VAL A 670 32.55 34.89 89.61
C VAL A 670 33.83 35.67 89.34
N GLU A 671 33.65 36.89 88.85
CA GLU A 671 34.71 37.90 88.74
C GLU A 671 34.73 38.81 89.99
N VAL A 672 35.86 39.45 90.28
CA VAL A 672 36.04 40.25 91.50
C VAL A 672 36.74 41.56 91.16
N GLU A 673 35.99 42.67 91.15
CA GLU A 673 36.55 44.00 90.96
C GLU A 673 36.91 44.65 92.32
N SER A 674 38.06 45.31 92.35
CA SER A 674 38.77 45.67 93.58
C SER A 674 39.26 47.12 93.54
N SER A 675 38.38 48.06 93.89
CA SER A 675 38.63 49.51 93.72
C SER A 675 39.79 50.08 94.56
N PHE A 676 40.29 49.34 95.57
CA PHE A 676 41.45 49.75 96.38
C PHE A 676 42.45 48.60 96.58
N PRO A 677 43.77 48.83 96.43
CA PRO A 677 44.81 47.81 96.64
C PRO A 677 45.20 47.63 98.12
N GLY A 678 44.24 47.25 98.97
CA GLY A 678 44.43 47.05 100.41
C GLY A 678 44.73 45.60 100.80
N ARG A 679 45.78 45.35 101.61
CA ARG A 679 46.02 44.03 102.24
C ARG A 679 45.17 43.81 103.50
N GLY A 680 43.84 43.84 103.34
CA GLY A 680 42.90 43.33 104.34
C GLY A 680 42.81 41.80 104.28
N ARG A 681 42.53 41.14 105.42
CA ARG A 681 42.30 39.68 105.45
C ARG A 681 40.84 39.29 105.19
N ASP A 682 39.92 40.19 105.54
CA ASP A 682 38.49 39.95 105.56
C ASP A 682 37.80 40.95 104.60
N ARG A 683 37.75 40.62 103.30
CA ARG A 683 37.05 41.44 102.30
C ARG A 683 35.56 41.07 102.29
N LEU A 684 34.70 42.08 102.36
CA LEU A 684 33.23 41.93 102.31
C LEU A 684 32.72 42.34 100.93
N VAL A 685 31.73 41.62 100.41
CA VAL A 685 31.00 42.00 99.19
C VAL A 685 30.14 43.22 99.50
N LEU A 686 30.35 44.32 98.79
CA LEU A 686 29.61 45.57 98.98
C LEU A 686 28.46 45.71 97.97
N ASN A 687 28.74 45.33 96.73
CA ASN A 687 27.76 45.19 95.67
C ASN A 687 28.06 43.96 94.84
N GLN A 688 27.03 43.43 94.17
CA GLN A 688 27.16 42.41 93.15
C GLN A 688 26.38 42.84 91.91
N GLU A 689 26.82 42.40 90.74
CA GLU A 689 26.14 42.64 89.48
C GLU A 689 26.08 41.32 88.68
N PRO A 690 24.87 40.81 88.33
CA PRO A 690 23.53 41.34 88.64
C PRO A 690 23.17 41.32 90.14
N ALA A 691 22.37 42.29 90.57
CA ALA A 691 22.04 42.58 91.97
C ALA A 691 21.00 41.63 92.62
N GLY A 692 20.77 40.45 92.03
CA GLY A 692 19.69 39.51 92.32
C GLY A 692 18.62 39.46 91.21
N GLY A 693 17.89 38.35 91.14
CA GLY A 693 16.99 37.98 90.03
C GLY A 693 17.37 36.60 89.48
N THR A 694 16.78 36.17 88.38
CA THR A 694 17.27 34.99 87.63
C THR A 694 18.35 35.40 86.63
N ALA A 695 19.25 34.48 86.30
CA ALA A 695 20.20 34.60 85.19
C ALA A 695 20.57 33.21 84.64
N PRO A 696 21.02 33.10 83.38
CA PRO A 696 21.52 31.85 82.82
C PRO A 696 22.62 31.21 83.65
N GLN A 697 22.59 29.88 83.78
CA GLN A 697 23.70 29.10 84.33
C GLN A 697 25.01 29.44 83.59
N GLY A 698 26.12 29.58 84.32
CA GLY A 698 27.40 30.04 83.78
C GLY A 698 27.54 31.56 83.62
N THR A 699 26.51 32.37 83.87
CA THR A 699 26.63 33.84 83.88
C THR A 699 27.70 34.28 84.88
N THR A 700 28.54 35.24 84.48
CA THR A 700 29.54 35.86 85.37
C THR A 700 28.87 36.86 86.30
N VAL A 701 28.95 36.63 87.61
CA VAL A 701 28.53 37.57 88.65
C VAL A 701 29.76 38.35 89.14
N THR A 702 29.77 39.67 88.93
CA THR A 702 30.87 40.54 89.33
C THR A 702 30.70 41.01 90.77
N LEU A 703 31.67 40.70 91.62
CA LEU A 703 31.68 41.10 93.04
C LEU A 703 32.56 42.32 93.28
N TYR A 704 31.96 43.41 93.75
CA TYR A 704 32.65 44.64 94.11
C TYR A 704 33.10 44.61 95.58
N VAL A 705 34.42 44.71 95.80
CA VAL A 705 35.05 44.62 97.13
C VAL A 705 36.02 45.77 97.42
N LEU A 706 36.05 46.20 98.69
CA LEU A 706 37.12 47.04 99.27
C LEU A 706 38.26 46.19 99.83
#